data_AF-A0A5B9Y3Z8-F1
#
_entry.id   AF-A0A5B9Y3Z8-F1
#
_cell.length_a   1.000
_cell.length_b   1.000
_cell.length_c   1.000
_cell.angle_alpha   90.00
_cell.angle_beta   90.00
_cell.angle_gamma   90.00
#
_symmetry.space_group_name_H-M   'P 1'
#
loop_
_entity.id
_entity.type
_entity.pdbx_description
1 polymer ?
#
loop_
_entity_poly.entity_id
_entity_poly.type
_entity_poly.pdbx_seq_one_letter_code
_entity_poly.pdbx_strand_id
1 'polypeptide(L)'
;MKKLISLLGSLTLTVSSTSAVMACRSGAKRTTDDDAKIVMDGVTQVMHDYSKALFLNQNEVKGVHVSPSSFLNTNLMNKSLESLDLKDLISSENLSNDTTYKTLVEKHFDVDKLTSDIDVSNNIYKGGVESVTSQIDLTISLFVNQLEGITDPTGLFSLITLMDINNLLSPGGMLAGLKEVLTKEGLKIIEDAFNNDIYLGMTMQQAIDSSSIGLSNALNLLVNKDSAIWLESGSVDNVKDNLEEAMSLIKINLNEIVNNGASISFDISKDLKVLAEIIRFVKTMVIYIDSYSFEQMTDNFLNRNDVLKNRNTLKFTIDNSYNTINIKKLTGILNIMVNDVDGKGEIVFKNLLAVLMGGTDTGLFAPNVAIAIGPKMSHDAYGFLIGNVAVGLMGGEAEMELPEGSPLAKIYLDSAVRSFITYGLASSFEKPQANWDTGAGVTAIALSALLDDPTAADVLAPYLQAVVDNGDRTKFESDWLAYIWSNNNQLLNFSIKNLLSLPLSELLSLFGGETEGKFDNVVSSIFDFFTRKSLKEIINNLNLEMNSLTNEQSTIDFNEIAKIFETIGEKIEEAIANPKDFWKILGYKGTGDYEENSAFDLLYKFLSKSKWIESIAKVVNVYMREYNMQVTQLNSAAKTLFDSLNVTKESSSNDKFVYSVTDGKITNKFEITLTGQTGNKVIKSITLL
;
A
#
# COMPACT_ATOMS: atom_id res chain seq x y z
N MET A 1 -19.24 9.68 -9.09
CA MET A 1 -18.53 10.42 -10.16
C MET A 1 -17.26 9.70 -10.65
N LYS A 2 -16.33 9.23 -9.80
CA LYS A 2 -15.17 8.41 -10.25
C LYS A 2 -15.56 7.13 -11.01
N LYS A 3 -16.60 6.40 -10.55
CA LYS A 3 -17.21 5.27 -11.29
C LYS A 3 -17.92 5.65 -12.59
N LEU A 4 -18.35 6.91 -12.74
CA LEU A 4 -19.02 7.41 -13.95
C LEU A 4 -18.01 7.87 -15.01
N ILE A 5 -16.88 8.44 -14.57
CA ILE A 5 -15.78 8.88 -15.43
C ILE A 5 -14.95 7.69 -15.94
N SER A 6 -14.76 6.65 -15.11
CA SER A 6 -14.20 5.36 -15.55
C SER A 6 -15.10 4.66 -16.58
N LEU A 7 -16.43 4.76 -16.43
CA LEU A 7 -17.39 4.24 -17.40
C LEU A 7 -17.41 5.04 -18.72
N LEU A 8 -17.29 6.37 -18.63
CA LEU A 8 -17.23 7.25 -19.80
C LEU A 8 -15.90 7.15 -20.55
N GLY A 9 -14.79 6.87 -19.86
CA GLY A 9 -13.47 6.59 -20.43
C GLY A 9 -13.39 5.23 -21.12
N SER A 10 -14.04 4.20 -20.58
CA SER A 10 -14.16 2.90 -21.27
C SER A 10 -15.12 2.98 -22.46
N LEU A 11 -16.17 3.80 -22.40
CA LEU A 11 -17.09 4.04 -23.52
C LEU A 11 -16.46 4.84 -24.67
N THR A 12 -15.47 5.70 -24.43
CA THR A 12 -14.84 6.50 -25.50
C THR A 12 -13.75 5.76 -26.27
N LEU A 13 -13.08 4.77 -25.66
CA LEU A 13 -12.09 3.92 -26.35
C LEU A 13 -12.71 2.76 -27.15
N THR A 14 -13.99 2.45 -26.95
CA THR A 14 -14.67 1.34 -27.64
C THR A 14 -15.57 1.78 -28.81
N VAL A 15 -15.65 3.09 -29.10
CA VAL A 15 -16.46 3.62 -30.21
C VAL A 15 -15.59 4.35 -31.21
N SER A 16 -14.83 3.59 -31.98
CA SER A 16 -14.48 4.01 -33.35
C SER A 16 -14.57 2.83 -34.31
N SER A 17 -15.42 3.02 -35.32
CA SER A 17 -15.71 2.16 -36.49
C SER A 17 -16.39 0.80 -36.24
N THR A 18 -17.72 0.79 -36.11
CA THR A 18 -18.67 0.33 -37.16
C THR A 18 -20.12 0.39 -36.62
N SER A 19 -20.71 1.58 -36.60
CA SER A 19 -22.16 1.74 -36.54
C SER A 19 -22.73 1.59 -37.95
N ALA A 20 -22.90 0.34 -38.39
CA ALA A 20 -23.80 0.04 -39.50
C ALA A 20 -25.22 -0.05 -38.93
N VAL A 21 -26.07 0.87 -39.38
CA VAL A 21 -27.50 0.97 -39.10
C VAL A 21 -28.20 -0.37 -39.35
N MET A 22 -28.57 -1.10 -38.29
CA MET A 22 -29.62 -2.13 -38.41
C MET A 22 -30.98 -1.46 -38.24
N ALA A 23 -31.62 -1.23 -39.39
CA ALA A 23 -33.00 -0.77 -39.45
C ALA A 23 -33.94 -1.80 -38.78
N CYS A 24 -34.80 -1.31 -37.89
CA CYS A 24 -35.96 -2.03 -37.39
C CYS A 24 -36.76 -2.61 -38.55
N ARG A 25 -36.76 -3.93 -38.72
CA ARG A 25 -37.78 -4.62 -39.52
C ARG A 25 -38.88 -5.10 -38.57
N SER A 26 -39.90 -4.27 -38.42
CA SER A 26 -41.16 -4.63 -37.77
C SER A 26 -41.84 -5.75 -38.57
N GLY A 27 -41.85 -6.95 -38.02
CA GLY A 27 -42.51 -8.12 -38.61
C GLY A 27 -42.65 -9.23 -37.59
N ALA A 28 -43.40 -8.99 -36.52
CA ALA A 28 -43.77 -10.03 -35.56
C ALA A 28 -44.63 -11.09 -36.28
N LYS A 29 -44.01 -12.18 -36.71
CA LYS A 29 -44.71 -13.46 -36.90
C LYS A 29 -44.71 -14.17 -35.55
N ARG A 30 -45.91 -14.51 -35.08
CA ARG A 30 -46.12 -15.43 -33.96
C ARG A 30 -45.31 -16.71 -34.22
N THR A 31 -44.38 -16.97 -33.31
CA THR A 31 -43.50 -18.13 -33.28
C THR A 31 -44.27 -19.37 -32.82
N THR A 32 -44.05 -20.47 -33.52
CA THR A 32 -44.57 -21.82 -33.20
C THR A 32 -43.67 -22.50 -32.17
N ASP A 33 -44.14 -23.56 -31.50
CA ASP A 33 -43.44 -24.29 -30.43
C ASP A 33 -41.99 -24.75 -30.76
N ASP A 34 -41.60 -24.83 -32.03
CA ASP A 34 -40.22 -25.12 -32.43
C ASP A 34 -39.24 -23.97 -32.13
N ASP A 35 -39.69 -22.71 -32.12
CA ASP A 35 -38.85 -21.54 -31.81
C ASP A 35 -38.52 -21.44 -30.30
N ALA A 36 -39.35 -22.01 -29.43
CA ALA A 36 -39.06 -22.08 -27.98
C ALA A 36 -37.92 -23.05 -27.67
N LYS A 37 -37.69 -24.06 -28.53
CA LYS A 37 -36.57 -24.99 -28.45
C LYS A 37 -35.26 -24.35 -28.91
N ILE A 38 -35.34 -23.46 -29.91
CA ILE A 38 -34.20 -22.78 -30.54
C ILE A 38 -33.58 -21.68 -29.64
N VAL A 39 -34.36 -21.09 -28.72
CA VAL A 39 -33.89 -20.05 -27.77
C VAL A 39 -33.18 -20.65 -26.53
N MET A 40 -33.24 -21.97 -26.33
CA MET A 40 -32.65 -22.64 -25.15
C MET A 40 -31.19 -23.05 -25.33
N ASP A 41 -30.68 -23.15 -26.56
CA ASP A 41 -29.35 -23.71 -26.83
C ASP A 41 -28.24 -22.73 -26.41
N GLY A 42 -28.37 -21.44 -26.76
CA GLY A 42 -27.43 -20.41 -26.32
C GLY A 42 -27.41 -20.23 -24.80
N VAL A 43 -28.58 -20.19 -24.15
CA VAL A 43 -28.68 -20.10 -22.69
C VAL A 43 -28.05 -21.34 -22.03
N THR A 44 -28.33 -22.54 -22.56
CA THR A 44 -27.75 -23.80 -22.06
C THR A 44 -26.23 -23.78 -22.18
N GLN A 45 -25.70 -23.37 -23.34
CA GLN A 45 -24.25 -23.29 -23.55
C GLN A 45 -23.58 -22.30 -22.60
N VAL A 46 -24.15 -21.10 -22.44
CA VAL A 46 -23.61 -20.09 -21.52
C VAL A 46 -23.60 -20.61 -20.08
N MET A 47 -24.66 -21.30 -19.66
CA MET A 47 -24.72 -21.89 -18.31
C MET A 47 -23.81 -23.12 -18.14
N HIS A 48 -23.59 -23.89 -19.21
CA HIS A 48 -22.59 -24.95 -19.22
C HIS A 48 -21.18 -24.37 -18.98
N ASP A 49 -20.79 -23.36 -19.74
CA ASP A 49 -19.46 -22.74 -19.61
C ASP A 49 -19.31 -21.97 -18.29
N TYR A 50 -20.40 -21.34 -17.82
CA TYR A 50 -20.44 -20.74 -16.48
C TYR A 50 -20.26 -21.80 -15.38
N SER A 51 -20.87 -22.98 -15.50
CA SER A 51 -20.70 -24.07 -14.52
C SER A 51 -19.25 -24.59 -14.45
N LYS A 52 -18.55 -24.61 -15.58
CA LYS A 52 -17.11 -24.89 -15.62
C LYS A 52 -16.31 -23.80 -14.91
N ALA A 53 -16.64 -22.54 -15.12
CA ALA A 53 -16.00 -21.43 -14.41
C ALA A 53 -16.27 -21.48 -12.89
N LEU A 54 -17.47 -21.89 -12.46
CA LEU A 54 -17.79 -22.15 -11.05
C LEU A 54 -16.95 -23.29 -10.47
N PHE A 55 -16.61 -24.31 -11.25
CA PHE A 55 -15.70 -25.36 -10.81
C PHE A 55 -14.30 -24.80 -10.49
N LEU A 56 -13.80 -23.85 -11.30
CA LEU A 56 -12.51 -23.18 -11.03
C LEU A 56 -12.55 -22.25 -9.82
N ASN A 57 -13.72 -21.70 -9.51
CA ASN A 57 -13.94 -20.93 -8.29
C ASN A 57 -14.00 -21.83 -7.06
N GLN A 58 -14.66 -22.98 -7.15
CA GLN A 58 -14.85 -23.87 -6.01
C GLN A 58 -13.60 -24.69 -5.68
N ASN A 59 -12.79 -25.01 -6.69
CA ASN A 59 -11.59 -25.82 -6.52
C ASN A 59 -10.34 -25.01 -6.86
N GLU A 60 -9.33 -25.11 -6.01
CA GLU A 60 -8.07 -24.40 -6.20
C GLU A 60 -7.36 -24.82 -7.50
N VAL A 61 -6.89 -23.83 -8.26
CA VAL A 61 -5.97 -23.99 -9.38
C VAL A 61 -4.63 -23.41 -8.96
N LYS A 62 -3.61 -24.26 -8.82
CA LYS A 62 -2.29 -23.86 -8.29
C LYS A 62 -2.37 -23.19 -6.91
N GLY A 63 -3.25 -23.69 -6.04
CA GLY A 63 -3.39 -23.23 -4.66
C GLY A 63 -4.20 -21.94 -4.50
N VAL A 64 -4.90 -21.49 -5.53
CA VAL A 64 -5.78 -20.30 -5.46
C VAL A 64 -7.13 -20.56 -6.12
N HIS A 65 -8.18 -19.90 -5.63
CA HIS A 65 -9.51 -19.93 -6.25
C HIS A 65 -9.61 -18.91 -7.38
N VAL A 66 -10.16 -19.28 -8.54
CA VAL A 66 -10.18 -18.42 -9.72
C VAL A 66 -11.53 -17.71 -9.87
N SER A 67 -11.50 -16.43 -10.25
CA SER A 67 -12.68 -15.62 -10.55
C SER A 67 -13.40 -16.13 -11.81
N PRO A 68 -14.67 -16.55 -11.72
CA PRO A 68 -15.45 -16.92 -12.89
C PRO A 68 -15.58 -15.77 -13.90
N SER A 69 -15.87 -14.55 -13.45
CA SER A 69 -16.01 -13.40 -14.35
C SER A 69 -14.70 -13.07 -15.08
N SER A 70 -13.58 -12.99 -14.35
CA SER A 70 -12.26 -12.76 -14.96
C SER A 70 -11.91 -13.83 -15.99
N PHE A 71 -12.17 -15.10 -15.68
CA PHE A 71 -11.90 -16.21 -16.59
C PHE A 71 -12.71 -16.12 -17.87
N LEU A 72 -14.04 -15.96 -17.76
CA LEU A 72 -14.94 -15.89 -18.91
C LEU A 72 -14.61 -14.70 -19.82
N ASN A 73 -14.37 -13.52 -19.23
CA ASN A 73 -14.00 -12.30 -19.97
C ASN A 73 -12.70 -12.47 -20.75
N THR A 74 -11.71 -13.12 -20.14
CA THR A 74 -10.36 -13.27 -20.73
C THR A 74 -10.33 -14.36 -21.79
N ASN A 75 -10.93 -15.52 -21.50
CA ASN A 75 -10.73 -16.73 -22.29
C ASN A 75 -11.85 -17.03 -23.28
N LEU A 76 -13.06 -16.54 -23.06
CA LEU A 76 -14.23 -16.86 -23.89
C LEU A 76 -14.81 -15.65 -24.62
N MET A 77 -15.13 -14.55 -23.91
CA MET A 77 -15.97 -13.45 -24.45
C MET A 77 -15.52 -12.92 -25.81
N ASN A 78 -14.22 -12.72 -26.01
CA ASN A 78 -13.66 -12.15 -27.25
C ASN A 78 -13.31 -13.20 -28.32
N LYS A 79 -13.61 -14.49 -28.09
CA LYS A 79 -13.36 -15.57 -29.05
C LYS A 79 -14.54 -15.73 -30.00
N SER A 80 -14.27 -16.07 -31.25
CA SER A 80 -15.33 -16.41 -32.21
C SER A 80 -15.97 -17.74 -31.81
N LEU A 81 -17.27 -17.90 -32.06
CA LEU A 81 -17.97 -19.16 -31.79
C LEU A 81 -17.33 -20.34 -32.52
N GLU A 82 -16.83 -20.13 -33.75
CA GLU A 82 -16.08 -21.13 -34.49
C GLU A 82 -14.80 -21.58 -33.77
N SER A 83 -14.04 -20.67 -33.16
CA SER A 83 -12.81 -21.02 -32.43
C SER A 83 -13.06 -21.79 -31.13
N LEU A 84 -14.30 -21.78 -30.64
CA LEU A 84 -14.76 -22.51 -29.45
C LEU A 84 -15.49 -23.81 -29.81
N ASP A 85 -15.52 -24.20 -31.09
CA ASP A 85 -16.28 -25.35 -31.60
C ASP A 85 -17.81 -25.24 -31.38
N LEU A 86 -18.34 -24.01 -31.41
CA LEU A 86 -19.75 -23.67 -31.21
C LEU A 86 -20.46 -23.26 -32.52
N LYS A 87 -20.05 -23.86 -33.65
CA LYS A 87 -20.55 -23.49 -34.98
C LYS A 87 -22.05 -23.74 -35.14
N ASP A 88 -22.57 -24.78 -34.48
CA ASP A 88 -23.98 -25.12 -34.53
C ASP A 88 -24.86 -24.01 -33.93
N LEU A 89 -24.32 -23.24 -32.97
CA LEU A 89 -25.02 -22.10 -32.38
C LEU A 89 -25.17 -20.92 -33.34
N ILE A 90 -24.31 -20.79 -34.35
CA ILE A 90 -24.43 -19.71 -35.34
C ILE A 90 -25.76 -19.86 -36.10
N SER A 91 -26.07 -21.10 -36.51
CA SER A 91 -27.29 -21.40 -37.25
C SER A 91 -28.52 -21.46 -36.34
N SER A 92 -28.41 -22.05 -35.15
CA SER A 92 -29.56 -22.12 -34.23
C SER A 92 -29.95 -20.74 -33.70
N GLU A 93 -28.99 -19.87 -33.39
CA GLU A 93 -29.28 -18.56 -32.81
C GLU A 93 -29.42 -17.44 -33.86
N ASN A 94 -29.44 -17.74 -35.16
CA ASN A 94 -29.48 -16.75 -36.24
C ASN A 94 -28.39 -15.67 -36.11
N LEU A 95 -27.16 -16.08 -35.82
CA LEU A 95 -26.00 -15.21 -35.65
C LEU A 95 -25.15 -15.15 -36.94
N SER A 96 -24.27 -14.15 -37.07
CA SER A 96 -23.32 -14.07 -38.19
C SER A 96 -22.10 -14.96 -37.94
N ASN A 97 -21.40 -15.36 -39.00
CA ASN A 97 -20.24 -16.26 -38.90
C ASN A 97 -19.04 -15.67 -38.11
N ASP A 98 -18.95 -14.35 -38.04
CA ASP A 98 -17.94 -13.59 -37.29
C ASP A 98 -18.36 -13.30 -35.84
N THR A 99 -19.49 -13.85 -35.39
CA THR A 99 -20.02 -13.61 -34.04
C THR A 99 -19.08 -14.12 -32.96
N THR A 100 -18.90 -13.30 -31.93
CA THR A 100 -18.12 -13.64 -30.73
C THR A 100 -18.99 -14.26 -29.66
N TYR A 101 -18.36 -14.96 -28.71
CA TYR A 101 -19.05 -15.48 -27.54
C TYR A 101 -19.77 -14.36 -26.74
N LYS A 102 -19.18 -13.17 -26.65
CA LYS A 102 -19.80 -12.00 -26.00
C LYS A 102 -21.16 -11.67 -26.60
N THR A 103 -21.27 -11.65 -27.92
CA THR A 103 -22.54 -11.36 -28.61
C THR A 103 -23.60 -12.43 -28.32
N LEU A 104 -23.21 -13.71 -28.21
CA LEU A 104 -24.11 -14.78 -27.78
C LEU A 104 -24.61 -14.54 -26.35
N VAL A 105 -23.72 -14.13 -25.44
CA VAL A 105 -24.10 -13.82 -24.05
C VAL A 105 -25.01 -12.60 -23.99
N GLU A 106 -24.67 -11.48 -24.63
CA GLU A 106 -25.45 -10.23 -24.65
C GLU A 106 -26.85 -10.41 -25.25
N LYS A 107 -27.01 -11.36 -26.18
CA LYS A 107 -28.33 -11.70 -26.74
C LYS A 107 -29.29 -12.22 -25.68
N HIS A 108 -28.79 -12.89 -24.64
CA HIS A 108 -29.58 -13.62 -23.67
C HIS A 108 -29.51 -13.02 -22.26
N PHE A 109 -28.37 -12.42 -21.89
CA PHE A 109 -28.03 -11.98 -20.53
C PHE A 109 -27.60 -10.51 -20.48
N ASP A 110 -27.84 -9.91 -19.31
CA ASP A 110 -27.22 -8.64 -18.93
C ASP A 110 -25.79 -8.94 -18.43
N VAL A 111 -24.79 -8.72 -19.30
CA VAL A 111 -23.37 -9.01 -19.03
C VAL A 111 -22.84 -8.24 -17.82
N ASP A 112 -23.33 -7.02 -17.61
CA ASP A 112 -22.90 -6.17 -16.50
C ASP A 112 -23.41 -6.68 -15.14
N LYS A 113 -24.50 -7.48 -15.14
CA LYS A 113 -25.11 -8.03 -13.94
C LYS A 113 -24.96 -9.54 -13.79
N LEU A 114 -24.16 -10.17 -14.63
CA LEU A 114 -24.04 -11.62 -14.67
C LEU A 114 -23.42 -12.21 -13.39
N THR A 115 -22.65 -11.41 -12.64
CA THR A 115 -22.02 -11.80 -11.36
C THR A 115 -22.36 -10.89 -10.17
N SER A 116 -23.15 -9.83 -10.37
CA SER A 116 -23.53 -8.89 -9.30
C SER A 116 -24.83 -9.31 -8.60
N ASP A 117 -24.89 -9.17 -7.28
CA ASP A 117 -26.09 -9.42 -6.46
C ASP A 117 -26.65 -10.86 -6.54
N ILE A 118 -25.75 -11.86 -6.65
CA ILE A 118 -26.12 -13.29 -6.66
C ILE A 118 -26.29 -13.82 -5.24
N ASP A 119 -27.40 -14.54 -5.00
CA ASP A 119 -27.58 -15.34 -3.78
C ASP A 119 -26.84 -16.68 -3.90
N VAL A 120 -25.84 -16.90 -3.05
CA VAL A 120 -24.94 -18.06 -3.09
C VAL A 120 -25.07 -18.88 -1.82
N SER A 121 -25.26 -20.20 -1.97
CA SER A 121 -25.34 -21.13 -0.83
C SER A 121 -24.06 -21.09 0.03
N ASN A 122 -24.19 -21.46 1.32
CA ASN A 122 -23.09 -21.34 2.29
C ASN A 122 -21.84 -22.19 1.97
N ASN A 123 -21.99 -23.22 1.15
CA ASN A 123 -20.92 -24.11 0.73
C ASN A 123 -20.22 -23.68 -0.58
N ILE A 124 -20.69 -22.61 -1.22
CA ILE A 124 -19.94 -21.94 -2.30
C ILE A 124 -18.79 -21.15 -1.67
N TYR A 125 -17.61 -21.22 -2.28
CA TYR A 125 -16.45 -20.47 -1.81
C TYR A 125 -16.64 -18.95 -1.97
N LYS A 126 -16.40 -18.20 -0.88
CA LYS A 126 -16.56 -16.74 -0.80
C LYS A 126 -15.32 -16.02 -0.26
N GLY A 127 -14.23 -16.74 0.01
CA GLY A 127 -13.03 -16.22 0.69
C GLY A 127 -12.16 -15.25 -0.14
N GLY A 128 -12.58 -14.90 -1.35
CA GLY A 128 -11.82 -14.06 -2.29
C GLY A 128 -11.11 -14.86 -3.37
N VAL A 129 -11.15 -14.36 -4.61
CA VAL A 129 -10.69 -15.05 -5.81
C VAL A 129 -9.60 -14.28 -6.57
N GLU A 130 -8.79 -15.01 -7.32
CA GLU A 130 -7.73 -14.46 -8.17
C GLU A 130 -8.21 -14.22 -9.59
N SER A 131 -7.72 -13.13 -10.19
CA SER A 131 -7.93 -12.83 -11.60
C SER A 131 -6.95 -13.60 -12.48
N VAL A 132 -7.39 -14.08 -13.65
CA VAL A 132 -6.50 -14.68 -14.66
C VAL A 132 -5.85 -13.65 -15.58
N THR A 133 -6.05 -12.36 -15.29
CA THR A 133 -5.44 -11.23 -15.98
C THR A 133 -4.69 -10.36 -14.99
N SER A 134 -3.56 -9.83 -15.46
CA SER A 134 -2.76 -8.93 -14.64
C SER A 134 -3.59 -7.68 -14.34
N GLN A 135 -3.66 -7.32 -13.07
CA GLN A 135 -4.27 -6.07 -12.61
C GLN A 135 -3.29 -4.89 -12.68
N ILE A 136 -2.05 -5.14 -13.10
CA ILE A 136 -1.05 -4.08 -13.30
C ILE A 136 -1.52 -3.18 -14.44
N ASP A 137 -1.67 -1.90 -14.16
CA ASP A 137 -1.99 -0.90 -15.15
C ASP A 137 -0.86 -0.74 -16.18
N LEU A 138 -1.24 -0.60 -17.45
CA LEU A 138 -0.27 -0.44 -18.55
C LEU A 138 0.57 0.83 -18.38
N THR A 139 0.01 1.91 -17.84
CA THR A 139 0.73 3.15 -17.57
C THR A 139 1.81 2.95 -16.53
N ILE A 140 1.52 2.20 -15.45
CA ILE A 140 2.54 1.85 -14.44
C ILE A 140 3.65 1.03 -15.10
N SER A 141 3.28 0.03 -15.90
CA SER A 141 4.26 -0.81 -16.61
C SER A 141 5.14 0.00 -17.55
N LEU A 142 4.56 0.90 -18.34
CA LEU A 142 5.31 1.77 -19.22
C LEU A 142 6.22 2.70 -18.42
N PHE A 143 5.71 3.33 -17.37
CA PHE A 143 6.48 4.25 -16.54
C PHE A 143 7.70 3.57 -15.91
N VAL A 144 7.53 2.43 -15.23
CA VAL A 144 8.66 1.73 -14.58
C VAL A 144 9.67 1.23 -15.61
N ASN A 145 9.25 0.72 -16.77
CA ASN A 145 10.17 0.33 -17.84
C ASN A 145 11.00 1.50 -18.36
N GLN A 146 10.43 2.70 -18.43
CA GLN A 146 11.15 3.90 -18.88
C GLN A 146 12.11 4.45 -17.82
N LEU A 147 11.81 4.23 -16.53
CA LEU A 147 12.72 4.62 -15.43
C LEU A 147 14.05 3.85 -15.46
N GLU A 148 14.13 2.66 -16.07
CA GLU A 148 15.38 1.89 -16.17
C GLU A 148 16.45 2.54 -17.05
N GLY A 149 16.08 3.48 -17.93
CA GLY A 149 17.02 4.20 -18.81
C GLY A 149 17.00 5.70 -18.60
N ILE A 150 16.38 6.20 -17.54
CA ILE A 150 16.11 7.64 -17.36
C ILE A 150 17.37 8.47 -17.12
N THR A 151 18.49 7.86 -16.73
CA THR A 151 19.75 8.59 -16.52
C THR A 151 20.53 8.85 -17.82
N ASP A 152 20.11 8.25 -18.94
CA ASP A 152 20.61 8.54 -20.29
C ASP A 152 19.75 9.63 -20.97
N PRO A 153 20.36 10.61 -21.67
CA PRO A 153 19.63 11.59 -22.49
C PRO A 153 18.54 11.00 -23.39
N THR A 154 18.78 9.79 -23.94
CA THR A 154 17.85 9.09 -24.82
C THR A 154 16.63 8.56 -24.07
N GLY A 155 16.75 8.18 -22.80
CA GLY A 155 15.63 7.71 -21.97
C GLY A 155 14.69 8.84 -21.59
N LEU A 156 15.24 9.99 -21.14
CA LEU A 156 14.43 11.18 -20.86
C LEU A 156 13.75 11.70 -22.14
N PHE A 157 14.45 11.69 -23.28
CA PHE A 157 13.84 12.02 -24.57
C PHE A 157 12.69 11.07 -24.94
N SER A 158 12.89 9.76 -24.78
CA SER A 158 11.87 8.76 -25.07
C SER A 158 10.60 9.01 -24.25
N LEU A 159 10.75 9.31 -22.95
CA LEU A 159 9.64 9.71 -22.07
C LEU A 159 8.88 10.93 -22.59
N ILE A 160 9.60 12.00 -22.95
CA ILE A 160 9.01 13.23 -23.49
C ILE A 160 8.24 12.96 -24.79
N THR A 161 8.77 12.14 -25.69
CA THR A 161 8.13 11.85 -26.99
C THR A 161 6.90 10.97 -26.90
N LEU A 162 6.79 10.14 -25.86
CA LEU A 162 5.61 9.31 -25.60
C LEU A 162 4.43 10.13 -25.06
N MET A 163 4.71 11.29 -24.47
CA MET A 163 3.71 12.16 -23.86
C MET A 163 3.12 13.13 -24.90
N ASP A 164 1.97 12.78 -25.48
CA ASP A 164 1.16 13.73 -26.24
C ASP A 164 0.47 14.70 -25.27
N ILE A 165 1.10 15.86 -25.07
CA ILE A 165 0.61 16.93 -24.20
C ILE A 165 -0.82 17.36 -24.55
N ASN A 166 -1.22 17.32 -25.83
CA ASN A 166 -2.58 17.70 -26.21
C ASN A 166 -3.60 16.69 -25.68
N ASN A 167 -3.29 15.39 -25.74
CA ASN A 167 -4.14 14.35 -25.17
C ASN A 167 -4.14 14.40 -23.64
N LEU A 168 -2.98 14.67 -23.03
CA LEU A 168 -2.86 14.75 -21.57
C LEU A 168 -3.61 15.96 -20.97
N LEU A 169 -3.66 17.08 -21.67
CA LEU A 169 -4.41 18.30 -21.28
C LEU A 169 -5.88 18.29 -21.73
N SER A 170 -6.29 17.36 -22.59
CA SER A 170 -7.68 17.25 -23.04
C SER A 170 -8.63 16.91 -21.88
N PRO A 171 -9.95 17.22 -21.97
CA PRO A 171 -10.91 16.87 -20.92
C PRO A 171 -10.90 15.37 -20.64
N GLY A 172 -10.60 14.98 -19.39
CA GLY A 172 -10.43 13.58 -18.98
C GLY A 172 -9.00 13.04 -19.10
N GLY A 173 -8.07 13.81 -19.67
CA GLY A 173 -6.64 13.51 -19.68
C GLY A 173 -5.99 13.63 -18.29
N MET A 174 -4.87 12.95 -18.09
CA MET A 174 -4.16 12.87 -16.80
C MET A 174 -3.76 14.25 -16.26
N LEU A 175 -3.21 15.13 -17.10
CA LEU A 175 -2.79 16.47 -16.68
C LEU A 175 -3.99 17.40 -16.46
N ALA A 176 -5.11 17.19 -17.17
CA ALA A 176 -6.35 17.91 -16.90
C ALA A 176 -6.91 17.60 -15.50
N GLY A 177 -6.80 16.34 -15.04
CA GLY A 177 -7.13 15.94 -13.66
C GLY A 177 -6.17 16.49 -12.61
N LEU A 178 -4.96 16.86 -13.00
CA LEU A 178 -3.93 17.45 -12.14
C LEU A 178 -3.83 18.96 -12.28
N LYS A 179 -4.76 19.63 -12.97
CA LYS A 179 -4.68 21.07 -13.22
C LYS A 179 -4.58 21.91 -11.95
N GLU A 180 -5.22 21.47 -10.86
CA GLU A 180 -5.14 22.12 -9.54
C GLU A 180 -3.74 21.98 -8.91
N VAL A 181 -3.02 20.89 -9.23
CA VAL A 181 -1.65 20.61 -8.79
C VAL A 181 -0.62 21.33 -9.67
N LEU A 182 -0.85 21.39 -10.97
CA LEU A 182 0.03 22.00 -11.97
C LEU A 182 -0.15 23.53 -12.07
N THR A 183 -0.17 24.17 -10.91
CA THR A 183 -0.18 25.63 -10.73
C THR A 183 1.13 26.05 -10.07
N LYS A 184 1.44 27.36 -10.10
CA LYS A 184 2.60 27.86 -9.36
C LYS A 184 2.47 27.57 -7.87
N GLU A 185 1.30 27.77 -7.29
CA GLU A 185 1.01 27.49 -5.88
C GLU A 185 1.09 26.00 -5.55
N GLY A 186 0.53 25.14 -6.40
CA GLY A 186 0.58 23.69 -6.22
C GLY A 186 2.01 23.15 -6.27
N LEU A 187 2.81 23.60 -7.24
CA LEU A 187 4.22 23.20 -7.34
C LEU A 187 5.08 23.78 -6.21
N LYS A 188 4.74 24.98 -5.70
CA LYS A 188 5.39 25.54 -4.50
C LYS A 188 5.17 24.67 -3.26
N ILE A 189 3.97 24.10 -3.09
CA ILE A 189 3.68 23.15 -2.00
C ILE A 189 4.59 21.90 -2.10
N ILE A 190 4.85 21.40 -3.31
CA ILE A 190 5.74 20.25 -3.52
C ILE A 190 7.22 20.63 -3.35
N GLU A 191 7.63 21.79 -3.87
CA GLU A 191 8.97 22.36 -3.65
C GLU A 191 9.28 22.46 -2.14
N ASP A 192 8.38 23.06 -1.37
CA ASP A 192 8.52 23.26 0.06
C ASP A 192 8.59 21.93 0.83
N ALA A 193 8.02 20.85 0.27
CA ALA A 193 8.13 19.52 0.85
C ALA A 193 9.56 18.94 0.79
N PHE A 194 10.32 19.31 -0.25
CA PHE A 194 11.70 18.87 -0.45
C PHE A 194 12.73 19.84 0.15
N ASN A 195 12.39 21.11 0.31
CA ASN A 195 13.26 22.12 0.93
C ASN A 195 13.32 21.99 2.48
N ASN A 196 14.39 22.50 3.10
CA ASN A 196 14.59 22.59 4.54
C ASN A 196 14.40 24.00 5.12
N ASP A 197 13.98 24.98 4.31
CA ASP A 197 13.74 26.36 4.78
C ASP A 197 12.87 26.42 6.04
N ILE A 198 11.85 25.55 6.11
CA ILE A 198 10.95 25.43 7.26
C ILE A 198 11.62 24.93 8.55
N TYR A 199 12.79 24.29 8.44
CA TYR A 199 13.59 23.81 9.57
C TYR A 199 14.76 24.73 9.91
N LEU A 200 14.92 25.86 9.23
CA LEU A 200 16.09 26.71 9.41
C LEU A 200 16.25 27.15 10.87
N GLY A 201 17.42 26.87 11.45
CA GLY A 201 17.73 27.17 12.86
C GLY A 201 17.14 26.19 13.87
N MET A 202 16.31 25.25 13.44
CA MET A 202 15.80 24.16 14.27
C MET A 202 16.89 23.11 14.52
N THR A 203 16.86 22.48 15.70
CA THR A 203 17.57 21.24 15.95
C THR A 203 16.90 20.07 15.22
N MET A 204 17.58 18.94 15.08
CA MET A 204 17.00 17.73 14.52
C MET A 204 15.73 17.29 15.27
N GLN A 205 15.71 17.41 16.61
CA GLN A 205 14.52 17.12 17.39
C GLN A 205 13.32 18.02 17.00
N GLN A 206 13.56 19.33 16.89
CA GLN A 206 12.52 20.29 16.52
C GLN A 206 12.00 20.04 15.10
N ALA A 207 12.88 19.62 14.18
CA ALA A 207 12.47 19.22 12.83
C ALA A 207 11.63 17.93 12.86
N ILE A 208 11.98 16.94 13.69
CA ILE A 208 11.19 15.72 13.90
C ILE A 208 9.79 16.07 14.41
N ASP A 209 9.70 16.94 15.43
CA ASP A 209 8.43 17.39 15.99
C ASP A 209 7.59 18.16 14.97
N SER A 210 8.22 19.09 14.23
CA SER A 210 7.59 19.82 13.12
C SER A 210 7.04 18.87 12.06
N SER A 211 7.82 17.84 11.68
CA SER A 211 7.40 16.83 10.71
C SER A 211 6.27 15.93 11.23
N SER A 212 6.22 15.68 12.54
CA SER A 212 5.15 14.91 13.19
C SER A 212 3.84 15.70 13.25
N ILE A 213 3.92 17.03 13.43
CA ILE A 213 2.76 17.94 13.25
C ILE A 213 2.27 17.89 11.80
N GLY A 214 3.20 17.87 10.84
CA GLY A 214 2.90 17.67 9.42
C GLY A 214 2.11 16.39 9.15
N LEU A 215 2.58 15.25 9.66
CA LEU A 215 1.88 13.97 9.57
C LEU A 215 0.48 14.02 10.21
N SER A 216 0.35 14.68 11.36
CA SER A 216 -0.95 14.90 11.99
C SER A 216 -1.91 15.66 11.08
N ASN A 217 -1.46 16.77 10.50
CA ASN A 217 -2.27 17.55 9.56
C ASN A 217 -2.69 16.72 8.34
N ALA A 218 -1.76 15.92 7.79
CA ALA A 218 -2.03 15.03 6.67
C ALA A 218 -3.13 14.01 7.01
N LEU A 219 -3.01 13.33 8.15
CA LEU A 219 -4.01 12.36 8.62
C LEU A 219 -5.35 13.03 8.89
N ASN A 220 -5.33 14.21 9.53
CA ASN A 220 -6.53 14.96 9.84
C ASN A 220 -7.29 15.36 8.57
N LEU A 221 -6.56 15.79 7.54
CA LEU A 221 -7.16 16.15 6.25
C LEU A 221 -7.70 14.93 5.50
N LEU A 222 -7.00 13.79 5.56
CA LEU A 222 -7.45 12.52 4.96
C LEU A 222 -8.75 11.98 5.57
N VAL A 223 -8.94 12.19 6.87
CA VAL A 223 -10.10 11.71 7.63
C VAL A 223 -11.24 12.73 7.60
N ASN A 224 -10.96 13.98 7.96
CA ASN A 224 -11.97 15.02 8.21
C ASN A 224 -12.19 15.99 7.04
N LYS A 225 -11.37 15.93 5.99
CA LYS A 225 -11.50 16.72 4.75
C LYS A 225 -11.71 18.21 5.03
N ASP A 226 -12.81 18.78 4.57
CA ASP A 226 -13.12 20.22 4.67
C ASP A 226 -13.26 20.72 6.14
N SER A 227 -13.40 19.81 7.11
CA SER A 227 -13.47 20.14 8.54
C SER A 227 -12.14 19.99 9.29
N ALA A 228 -11.06 19.67 8.57
CA ALA A 228 -9.75 19.47 9.17
C ALA A 228 -9.17 20.77 9.73
N ILE A 229 -8.68 20.69 10.96
CA ILE A 229 -7.84 21.70 11.61
C ILE A 229 -6.43 21.58 11.05
N TRP A 230 -5.82 22.71 10.69
CA TRP A 230 -4.43 22.78 10.24
C TRP A 230 -3.57 23.47 11.30
N LEU A 231 -2.59 22.75 11.81
CA LEU A 231 -1.66 23.23 12.83
C LEU A 231 -0.38 23.74 12.19
N GLU A 232 0.10 24.92 12.58
CA GLU A 232 1.34 25.47 12.04
C GLU A 232 2.56 24.75 12.63
N SER A 233 3.61 24.55 11.81
CA SER A 233 4.83 23.83 12.23
C SER A 233 6.13 24.51 11.78
N GLY A 234 6.06 25.72 11.20
CA GLY A 234 7.18 26.36 10.51
C GLY A 234 8.13 27.20 11.35
N SER A 235 7.97 27.22 12.68
CA SER A 235 8.85 27.92 13.61
C SER A 235 9.00 27.13 14.90
N VAL A 236 10.07 27.39 15.66
CA VAL A 236 10.31 26.72 16.95
C VAL A 236 9.14 26.93 17.92
N ASP A 237 8.57 28.13 17.94
CA ASP A 237 7.42 28.48 18.79
C ASP A 237 6.16 27.74 18.32
N ASN A 238 5.89 27.72 17.01
CA ASN A 238 4.74 26.98 16.46
C ASN A 238 4.82 25.48 16.76
N VAL A 239 6.01 24.89 16.66
CA VAL A 239 6.22 23.48 17.01
C VAL A 239 5.91 23.25 18.48
N LYS A 240 6.45 24.10 19.36
CA LYS A 240 6.24 23.98 20.81
C LYS A 240 4.76 24.10 21.19
N ASP A 241 4.04 25.04 20.57
CA ASP A 241 2.65 25.33 20.90
C ASP A 241 1.68 24.28 20.34
N ASN A 242 2.00 23.67 19.18
CA ASN A 242 1.06 22.79 18.47
C ASN A 242 1.36 21.29 18.57
N LEU A 243 2.54 20.87 19.04
CA LEU A 243 2.92 19.45 19.05
C LEU A 243 1.95 18.57 19.83
N GLU A 244 1.47 19.04 20.98
CA GLU A 244 0.55 18.30 21.83
C GLU A 244 -0.83 18.12 21.19
N GLU A 245 -1.34 19.18 20.55
CA GLU A 245 -2.61 19.14 19.84
C GLU A 245 -2.52 18.21 18.62
N ALA A 246 -1.41 18.27 17.89
CA ALA A 246 -1.14 17.37 16.77
C ALA A 246 -1.18 15.89 17.20
N MET A 247 -0.52 15.55 18.31
CA MET A 247 -0.55 14.16 18.79
C MET A 247 -1.95 13.73 19.24
N SER A 248 -2.73 14.64 19.83
CA SER A 248 -4.13 14.39 20.16
C SER A 248 -4.99 14.13 18.91
N LEU A 249 -4.77 14.87 17.81
CA LEU A 249 -5.47 14.65 16.54
C LEU A 249 -5.12 13.29 15.94
N ILE A 250 -3.84 12.88 15.98
CA ILE A 250 -3.44 11.53 15.53
C ILE A 250 -4.17 10.45 16.33
N LYS A 251 -4.19 10.57 17.66
CA LYS A 251 -4.89 9.64 18.55
C LYS A 251 -6.37 9.50 18.16
N ILE A 252 -7.07 10.63 18.00
CA ILE A 252 -8.51 10.67 17.66
C ILE A 252 -8.76 10.02 16.29
N ASN A 253 -8.03 10.47 15.27
CA ASN A 253 -8.24 10.00 13.90
C ASN A 253 -7.94 8.51 13.74
N LEU A 254 -6.90 7.98 14.39
CA LEU A 254 -6.61 6.55 14.37
C LEU A 254 -7.67 5.73 15.08
N ASN A 255 -8.16 6.18 16.23
CA ASN A 255 -9.25 5.52 16.94
C ASN A 255 -10.53 5.46 16.09
N GLU A 256 -10.84 6.52 15.35
CA GLU A 256 -11.97 6.53 14.40
C GLU A 256 -11.76 5.57 13.23
N ILE A 257 -10.56 5.49 12.67
CA ILE A 257 -10.24 4.56 11.58
C ILE A 257 -10.36 3.10 12.04
N VAL A 258 -9.73 2.74 13.18
CA VAL A 258 -9.72 1.36 13.70
C VAL A 258 -11.12 0.88 14.06
N ASN A 259 -11.94 1.76 14.64
CA ASN A 259 -13.32 1.43 14.99
C ASN A 259 -14.29 1.51 13.80
N ASN A 260 -13.79 1.63 12.56
CA ASN A 260 -14.59 1.80 11.34
C ASN A 260 -15.54 3.02 11.38
N GLY A 261 -15.27 4.00 12.26
CA GLY A 261 -16.01 5.27 12.34
C GLY A 261 -15.61 6.26 11.25
N ALA A 262 -14.40 6.13 10.71
CA ALA A 262 -13.87 6.93 9.61
C ALA A 262 -13.21 6.07 8.52
N SER A 263 -13.11 6.64 7.31
CA SER A 263 -12.37 6.02 6.20
C SER A 263 -11.41 7.03 5.59
N ILE A 264 -10.21 6.57 5.26
CA ILE A 264 -9.22 7.39 4.55
C ILE A 264 -9.62 7.49 3.09
N SER A 265 -9.65 8.71 2.55
CA SER A 265 -9.92 8.98 1.14
C SER A 265 -8.89 9.96 0.61
N PHE A 266 -8.05 9.51 -0.31
CA PHE A 266 -7.06 10.35 -0.97
C PHE A 266 -7.46 10.70 -2.42
N ASP A 267 -7.30 11.96 -2.78
CA ASP A 267 -7.43 12.50 -4.12
C ASP A 267 -6.32 13.52 -4.38
N ILE A 268 -5.35 13.14 -5.22
CA ILE A 268 -4.17 13.98 -5.51
C ILE A 268 -4.52 15.40 -5.97
N SER A 269 -5.67 15.61 -6.63
CA SER A 269 -6.05 16.95 -7.09
C SER A 269 -6.40 17.90 -5.92
N LYS A 270 -6.85 17.34 -4.79
CA LYS A 270 -7.32 18.08 -3.61
C LYS A 270 -6.37 17.97 -2.43
N ASP A 271 -5.69 16.84 -2.31
CA ASP A 271 -4.91 16.43 -1.15
C ASP A 271 -3.42 16.60 -1.37
N LEU A 272 -3.01 17.54 -2.23
CA LEU A 272 -1.60 17.81 -2.51
C LEU A 272 -0.82 18.18 -1.23
N LYS A 273 -1.47 18.93 -0.32
CA LYS A 273 -0.91 19.26 1.00
C LYS A 273 -0.68 18.03 1.87
N VAL A 274 -1.55 17.02 1.78
CA VAL A 274 -1.37 15.73 2.46
C VAL A 274 -0.09 15.07 1.95
N LEU A 275 0.07 14.98 0.63
CA LEU A 275 1.26 14.38 0.03
C LEU A 275 2.54 15.12 0.43
N ALA A 276 2.52 16.44 0.40
CA ALA A 276 3.66 17.28 0.80
C ALA A 276 4.08 17.02 2.26
N GLU A 277 3.14 16.98 3.20
CA GLU A 277 3.46 16.70 4.61
C GLU A 277 3.93 15.26 4.85
N ILE A 278 3.40 14.27 4.11
CA ILE A 278 3.92 12.90 4.13
C ILE A 278 5.37 12.86 3.63
N ILE A 279 5.68 13.55 2.54
CA ILE A 279 7.05 13.65 2.01
C ILE A 279 7.97 14.30 3.05
N ARG A 280 7.55 15.41 3.69
CA ARG A 280 8.33 16.10 4.74
C ARG A 280 8.62 15.19 5.94
N PHE A 281 7.62 14.43 6.37
CA PHE A 281 7.76 13.45 7.45
C PHE A 281 8.78 12.36 7.08
N VAL A 282 8.58 11.70 5.94
CA VAL A 282 9.48 10.61 5.49
C VAL A 282 10.89 11.13 5.28
N LYS A 283 11.05 12.28 4.62
CA LYS A 283 12.33 12.94 4.37
C LYS A 283 13.09 13.21 5.68
N THR A 284 12.43 13.84 6.64
CA THR A 284 13.03 14.16 7.95
C THR A 284 13.50 12.89 8.66
N MET A 285 12.67 11.83 8.65
CA MET A 285 13.00 10.54 9.24
C MET A 285 14.24 9.91 8.59
N VAL A 286 14.30 9.86 7.25
CA VAL A 286 15.44 9.21 6.56
C VAL A 286 16.72 10.03 6.68
N ILE A 287 16.65 11.37 6.66
CA ILE A 287 17.81 12.23 6.93
C ILE A 287 18.35 11.99 8.34
N TYR A 288 17.46 11.83 9.33
CA TYR A 288 17.88 11.59 10.70
C TYR A 288 18.58 10.23 10.85
N ILE A 289 18.06 9.17 10.23
CA ILE A 289 18.73 7.86 10.18
C ILE A 289 20.09 7.99 9.47
N ASP A 290 20.14 8.72 8.34
CA ASP A 290 21.36 8.92 7.56
C ASP A 290 22.41 9.77 8.29
N SER A 291 22.04 10.52 9.34
CA SER A 291 23.00 11.29 10.14
C SER A 291 24.01 10.43 10.92
N TYR A 292 23.76 9.12 11.03
CA TYR A 292 24.66 8.15 11.65
C TYR A 292 25.53 7.44 10.61
N SER A 293 26.75 7.05 11.00
CA SER A 293 27.63 6.25 10.14
C SER A 293 27.12 4.81 10.00
N PHE A 294 27.56 4.13 8.94
CA PHE A 294 27.22 2.73 8.73
C PHE A 294 27.67 1.85 9.90
N GLU A 295 28.90 2.05 10.37
CA GLU A 295 29.52 1.30 11.48
C GLU A 295 28.78 1.59 12.80
N GLN A 296 28.42 2.85 13.06
CA GLN A 296 27.63 3.22 14.24
C GLN A 296 26.28 2.50 14.29
N MET A 297 25.66 2.27 13.13
CA MET A 297 24.37 1.59 13.05
C MET A 297 24.49 0.06 13.10
N THR A 298 25.65 -0.53 12.76
CA THR A 298 25.75 -1.97 12.42
C THR A 298 26.73 -2.77 13.28
N ASP A 299 27.76 -2.15 13.85
CA ASP A 299 28.82 -2.89 14.55
C ASP A 299 28.61 -2.96 16.06
N ASN A 300 28.10 -1.89 16.67
CA ASN A 300 27.86 -1.81 18.10
C ASN A 300 26.52 -1.12 18.38
N PHE A 301 26.00 -1.36 19.58
CA PHE A 301 24.88 -0.56 20.07
C PHE A 301 25.28 0.91 20.21
N LEU A 302 24.42 1.81 19.74
CA LEU A 302 24.59 3.24 19.91
C LEU A 302 24.59 3.60 21.40
N ASN A 303 25.40 4.58 21.79
CA ASN A 303 25.31 5.16 23.13
C ASN A 303 24.19 6.23 23.17
N ARG A 304 23.44 6.30 24.27
CA ARG A 304 22.43 7.35 24.50
C ARG A 304 23.01 8.75 24.30
N ASN A 305 24.24 9.00 24.74
CA ASN A 305 24.90 10.29 24.57
C ASN A 305 25.11 10.65 23.10
N ASP A 306 25.40 9.66 22.24
CA ASP A 306 25.58 9.89 20.80
C ASP A 306 24.24 10.21 20.14
N VAL A 307 23.18 9.47 20.50
CA VAL A 307 21.81 9.74 20.03
C VAL A 307 21.37 11.15 20.45
N LEU A 308 21.56 11.51 21.72
CA LEU A 308 21.23 12.84 22.25
C LEU A 308 22.03 13.95 21.59
N LYS A 309 23.32 13.73 21.36
CA LYS A 309 24.18 14.68 20.68
C LYS A 309 23.68 14.95 19.27
N ASN A 310 23.46 13.91 18.47
CA ASN A 310 22.95 14.09 17.11
C ASN A 310 21.60 14.81 17.12
N ARG A 311 20.67 14.37 17.97
CA ARG A 311 19.33 14.98 18.08
C ARG A 311 19.32 16.47 18.48
N ASN A 312 20.14 16.84 19.47
CA ASN A 312 20.08 18.19 20.07
C ASN A 312 21.07 19.18 19.46
N THR A 313 22.13 18.70 18.80
CA THR A 313 23.21 19.56 18.30
C THR A 313 23.25 19.68 16.78
N LEU A 314 22.72 18.71 16.04
CA LEU A 314 22.54 18.86 14.59
C LEU A 314 21.47 19.93 14.36
N LYS A 315 21.85 20.98 13.62
CA LYS A 315 20.97 22.08 13.25
C LYS A 315 20.91 22.20 11.75
N PHE A 316 19.73 22.49 11.23
CA PHE A 316 19.55 22.85 9.83
C PHE A 316 20.07 24.28 9.64
N THR A 317 21.07 24.43 8.77
CA THR A 317 21.72 25.70 8.45
C THR A 317 21.42 26.12 7.01
N ILE A 318 21.64 27.41 6.71
CA ILE A 318 21.47 27.99 5.37
C ILE A 318 22.32 27.24 4.32
N ASP A 319 23.49 26.72 4.72
CA ASP A 319 24.44 26.06 3.83
C ASP A 319 24.07 24.60 3.48
N ASN A 320 22.90 24.12 3.93
CA ASN A 320 22.15 22.99 3.38
C ASN A 320 22.85 21.61 3.25
N SER A 321 24.02 21.40 3.88
CA SER A 321 24.81 20.15 3.77
C SER A 321 24.12 18.89 4.32
N TYR A 322 22.97 19.02 4.98
CA TYR A 322 22.23 17.92 5.59
C TYR A 322 20.91 17.56 4.88
N ASN A 323 20.54 18.24 3.77
CA ASN A 323 19.32 17.89 3.01
C ASN A 323 19.55 16.79 1.97
N THR A 324 20.29 15.76 2.36
CA THR A 324 20.66 14.65 1.47
C THR A 324 20.52 13.32 2.19
N ILE A 325 20.34 12.24 1.43
CA ILE A 325 20.43 10.87 1.96
C ILE A 325 21.25 9.99 1.05
N ASN A 326 21.98 9.03 1.61
CA ASN A 326 22.65 8.01 0.83
C ASN A 326 21.85 6.70 0.88
N ILE A 327 21.09 6.41 -0.18
CA ILE A 327 20.21 5.23 -0.23
C ILE A 327 21.03 3.93 -0.17
N LYS A 328 22.25 3.91 -0.69
CA LYS A 328 23.14 2.75 -0.61
C LYS A 328 23.51 2.43 0.84
N LYS A 329 23.85 3.44 1.65
CA LYS A 329 24.09 3.28 3.09
C LYS A 329 22.84 2.78 3.81
N LEU A 330 21.69 3.41 3.58
CA LEU A 330 20.42 3.04 4.20
C LEU A 330 20.03 1.58 3.88
N THR A 331 20.06 1.21 2.60
CA THR A 331 19.75 -0.16 2.15
C THR A 331 20.77 -1.17 2.68
N GLY A 332 22.06 -0.80 2.78
CA GLY A 332 23.08 -1.62 3.41
C GLY A 332 22.83 -1.90 4.89
N ILE A 333 22.45 -0.87 5.67
CA ILE A 333 22.07 -1.00 7.09
C ILE A 333 20.87 -1.95 7.21
N LEU A 334 19.81 -1.71 6.45
CA LEU A 334 18.61 -2.55 6.45
C LEU A 334 18.91 -3.98 5.98
N ASN A 335 19.84 -4.16 5.05
CA ASN A 335 20.25 -5.48 4.58
C ASN A 335 20.92 -6.30 5.69
N ILE A 336 21.70 -5.68 6.58
CA ILE A 336 22.22 -6.35 7.77
C ILE A 336 21.08 -6.74 8.70
N MET A 337 20.10 -5.85 8.90
CA MET A 337 18.91 -6.12 9.73
C MET A 337 18.13 -7.36 9.25
N VAL A 338 17.74 -7.42 7.99
CA VAL A 338 16.85 -8.48 7.47
C VAL A 338 17.54 -9.84 7.31
N ASN A 339 18.86 -9.86 7.16
CA ASN A 339 19.63 -11.10 7.02
C ASN A 339 20.15 -11.62 8.36
N ASP A 340 20.42 -10.72 9.31
CA ASP A 340 20.81 -11.05 10.69
C ASP A 340 21.94 -12.10 10.78
N VAL A 341 23.02 -11.83 10.05
CA VAL A 341 24.24 -12.65 10.09
C VAL A 341 24.98 -12.34 11.39
N ASP A 342 25.34 -13.39 12.13
CA ASP A 342 26.06 -13.30 13.42
C ASP A 342 25.37 -12.41 14.49
N GLY A 343 24.04 -12.30 14.46
CA GLY A 343 23.27 -11.50 15.41
C GLY A 343 23.32 -9.98 15.16
N LYS A 344 23.99 -9.53 14.09
CA LYS A 344 24.07 -8.09 13.76
C LYS A 344 22.73 -7.47 13.40
N GLY A 345 21.73 -8.27 13.01
CA GLY A 345 20.41 -7.74 12.69
C GLY A 345 19.69 -7.21 13.94
N GLU A 346 19.88 -7.87 15.09
CA GLU A 346 19.40 -7.38 16.38
C GLU A 346 20.02 -6.02 16.73
N ILE A 347 21.33 -5.87 16.50
CA ILE A 347 22.06 -4.61 16.74
C ILE A 347 21.45 -3.48 15.91
N VAL A 348 21.27 -3.70 14.61
CA VAL A 348 20.67 -2.69 13.72
C VAL A 348 19.23 -2.37 14.15
N PHE A 349 18.43 -3.38 14.48
CA PHE A 349 17.05 -3.19 14.94
C PHE A 349 16.98 -2.31 16.21
N LYS A 350 17.76 -2.64 17.23
CA LYS A 350 17.84 -1.85 18.47
C LYS A 350 18.39 -0.44 18.22
N ASN A 351 19.37 -0.28 17.34
CA ASN A 351 19.90 1.03 16.97
C ASN A 351 18.87 1.89 16.24
N LEU A 352 18.09 1.33 15.31
CA LEU A 352 16.99 2.03 14.64
C LEU A 352 15.93 2.47 15.64
N LEU A 353 15.54 1.60 16.58
CA LEU A 353 14.62 1.97 17.66
C LEU A 353 15.21 3.06 18.57
N ALA A 354 16.49 3.00 18.91
CA ALA A 354 17.15 4.02 19.71
C ALA A 354 17.16 5.38 19.01
N VAL A 355 17.47 5.42 17.71
CA VAL A 355 17.45 6.63 16.91
C VAL A 355 16.03 7.20 16.82
N LEU A 356 15.06 6.37 16.43
CA LEU A 356 13.70 6.83 16.12
C LEU A 356 12.83 7.07 17.36
N MET A 357 13.05 6.34 18.45
CA MET A 357 12.13 6.29 19.60
C MET A 357 12.83 6.46 20.96
N GLY A 358 14.16 6.61 20.99
CA GLY A 358 14.91 6.72 22.24
C GLY A 358 14.61 8.01 23.00
N GLY A 359 14.19 7.89 24.26
CA GLY A 359 13.85 9.04 25.11
C GLY A 359 15.00 10.02 25.39
N THR A 360 14.66 11.29 25.61
CA THR A 360 15.62 12.35 26.01
C THR A 360 15.84 12.39 27.52
N ASP A 361 14.83 12.08 28.32
CA ASP A 361 14.85 12.41 29.73
C ASP A 361 15.58 11.40 30.62
N THR A 362 16.45 11.95 31.46
CA THR A 362 17.17 11.30 32.57
C THR A 362 16.27 10.92 33.74
N GLY A 363 14.95 11.12 33.65
CA GLY A 363 14.00 10.84 34.75
C GLY A 363 13.92 9.37 35.18
N LEU A 364 14.26 8.45 34.28
CA LEU A 364 14.35 7.01 34.59
C LEU A 364 15.69 6.59 35.23
N PHE A 365 16.68 7.50 35.30
CA PHE A 365 18.03 7.21 35.77
C PHE A 365 18.46 8.08 36.97
N ALA A 366 17.57 8.91 37.52
CA ALA A 366 17.82 9.59 38.78
C ALA A 366 17.42 8.68 39.96
N PRO A 367 18.28 8.47 40.98
CA PRO A 367 18.01 7.57 42.11
C PRO A 367 16.86 8.05 43.04
N ASN A 368 16.21 9.16 42.72
CA ASN A 368 14.99 9.63 43.38
C ASN A 368 13.84 9.51 42.38
N VAL A 369 13.07 8.44 42.58
CA VAL A 369 11.97 7.94 41.78
C VAL A 369 10.87 9.00 41.58
N ALA A 370 11.02 9.82 40.55
CA ALA A 370 9.90 10.45 39.86
C ALA A 370 9.36 9.38 38.89
N ILE A 371 8.50 8.52 39.43
CA ILE A 371 7.59 7.63 38.70
C ILE A 371 6.89 8.48 37.63
N ALA A 372 6.31 7.85 36.60
CA ALA A 372 5.37 8.41 35.62
C ALA A 372 4.17 9.15 36.28
N ILE A 373 4.44 10.21 37.04
CA ILE A 373 3.61 10.99 37.96
C ILE A 373 3.96 12.46 37.67
N GLY A 374 3.45 12.95 36.56
CA GLY A 374 3.62 14.35 36.19
C GLY A 374 3.14 14.58 34.76
N PRO A 375 2.53 15.73 34.47
CA PRO A 375 2.19 16.05 33.09
C PRO A 375 3.47 16.23 32.27
N LYS A 376 3.41 15.71 31.04
CA LYS A 376 4.11 16.11 29.80
C LYS A 376 5.43 16.87 29.97
N MET A 377 6.52 16.19 29.63
CA MET A 377 7.47 16.63 28.60
C MET A 377 8.50 15.53 28.38
N SER A 378 8.74 15.14 27.12
CA SER A 378 10.06 15.30 26.52
C SER A 378 10.03 14.98 25.03
N HIS A 379 10.86 15.71 24.30
CA HIS A 379 11.00 15.62 22.86
C HIS A 379 11.76 14.34 22.48
N ASP A 380 11.06 13.19 22.44
CA ASP A 380 11.63 11.84 22.35
C ASP A 380 11.72 11.30 20.91
N ALA A 381 12.16 12.14 19.97
CA ALA A 381 12.05 11.85 18.54
C ALA A 381 10.62 11.42 18.19
N TYR A 382 10.44 10.31 17.45
CA TYR A 382 9.11 9.76 17.11
C TYR A 382 8.52 8.89 18.23
N GLY A 383 9.19 8.75 19.39
CA GLY A 383 8.66 8.02 20.54
C GLY A 383 7.36 8.63 21.09
N PHE A 384 7.22 9.95 21.05
CA PHE A 384 5.99 10.64 21.45
C PHE A 384 4.82 10.34 20.49
N LEU A 385 5.10 10.31 19.18
CA LEU A 385 4.16 9.92 18.15
C LEU A 385 3.67 8.48 18.38
N ILE A 386 4.60 7.52 18.52
CA ILE A 386 4.26 6.10 18.71
C ILE A 386 3.47 5.87 20.01
N GLY A 387 3.81 6.57 21.09
CA GLY A 387 3.02 6.54 22.32
C GLY A 387 1.57 6.92 22.08
N ASN A 388 1.31 8.03 21.37
CA ASN A 388 -0.05 8.49 21.08
C ASN A 388 -0.78 7.58 20.07
N VAL A 389 -0.07 6.98 19.12
CA VAL A 389 -0.61 5.93 18.24
C VAL A 389 -1.10 4.76 19.08
N ALA A 390 -0.28 4.25 20.01
CA ALA A 390 -0.65 3.13 20.87
C ALA A 390 -1.88 3.44 21.73
N VAL A 391 -1.94 4.64 22.34
CA VAL A 391 -3.12 5.10 23.09
C VAL A 391 -4.36 5.15 22.20
N GLY A 392 -4.24 5.62 20.95
CA GLY A 392 -5.34 5.66 19.99
C GLY A 392 -5.86 4.26 19.64
N LEU A 393 -4.94 3.30 19.45
CA LEU A 393 -5.28 1.89 19.19
C LEU A 393 -5.91 1.20 20.41
N MET A 394 -5.57 1.61 21.63
CA MET A 394 -6.11 1.07 22.89
C MET A 394 -7.44 1.75 23.31
N GLY A 395 -7.97 2.66 22.49
CA GLY A 395 -9.28 3.27 22.71
C GLY A 395 -9.30 4.49 23.64
N GLY A 396 -8.14 4.98 24.11
CA GLY A 396 -8.06 6.18 24.94
C GLY A 396 -6.92 6.15 25.97
N GLU A 397 -6.75 7.26 26.68
CA GLU A 397 -5.84 7.29 27.83
C GLU A 397 -6.49 6.56 29.00
N ALA A 398 -5.76 5.62 29.59
CA ALA A 398 -6.12 5.01 30.86
C ALA A 398 -5.37 5.71 31.99
N GLU A 399 -6.09 6.21 32.99
CA GLU A 399 -5.49 6.69 34.24
C GLU A 399 -5.49 5.54 35.25
N MET A 400 -4.34 5.24 35.83
CA MET A 400 -4.23 4.19 36.84
C MET A 400 -4.03 4.76 38.24
N GLU A 401 -4.72 4.19 39.23
CA GLU A 401 -4.47 4.44 40.65
C GLU A 401 -3.59 3.31 41.20
N LEU A 402 -2.44 3.65 41.81
CA LEU A 402 -1.58 2.67 42.47
C LEU A 402 -2.25 2.11 43.75
N PRO A 403 -1.88 0.89 44.20
CA PRO A 403 -2.41 0.27 45.41
C PRO A 403 -2.35 1.16 46.66
N GLU A 404 -3.34 0.99 47.56
CA GLU A 404 -3.47 1.76 48.82
C GLU A 404 -2.14 1.89 49.58
N GLY A 405 -1.70 3.14 49.81
CA GLY A 405 -0.49 3.48 50.55
C GLY A 405 0.61 4.16 49.73
N SER A 406 0.50 4.17 48.40
CA SER A 406 1.37 4.98 47.52
C SER A 406 0.75 6.37 47.31
N PRO A 407 1.53 7.47 47.29
CA PRO A 407 1.00 8.78 46.93
C PRO A 407 0.34 8.69 45.54
N LEU A 408 -0.90 9.16 45.41
CA LEU A 408 -1.73 9.09 44.19
C LEU A 408 -0.91 9.47 42.95
N ALA A 409 -0.68 8.48 42.10
CA ALA A 409 0.24 8.51 41.00
C ALA A 409 -0.53 8.19 39.72
N LYS A 410 -0.98 9.21 38.97
CA LYS A 410 -1.61 8.99 37.67
C LYS A 410 -0.57 8.56 36.66
N ILE A 411 -0.65 7.32 36.18
CA ILE A 411 0.17 6.82 35.07
C ILE A 411 -0.53 7.14 33.76
N TYR A 412 0.19 7.73 32.80
CA TYR A 412 -0.27 7.95 31.44
C TYR A 412 0.24 6.84 30.51
N LEU A 413 -0.64 6.32 29.65
CA LEU A 413 -0.36 5.16 28.81
C LEU A 413 0.70 5.45 27.74
N ASP A 414 0.69 6.66 27.16
CA ASP A 414 1.72 7.14 26.23
C ASP A 414 3.14 7.06 26.85
N SER A 415 3.22 7.38 28.13
CA SER A 415 4.45 7.43 28.91
C SER A 415 4.87 6.05 29.38
N ALA A 416 3.92 5.15 29.64
CA ALA A 416 4.18 3.74 29.88
C ALA A 416 4.78 3.06 28.64
N VAL A 417 4.21 3.27 27.45
CA VAL A 417 4.72 2.72 26.18
C VAL A 417 6.14 3.21 25.90
N ARG A 418 6.40 4.52 26.03
CA ARG A 418 7.75 5.08 25.84
C ARG A 418 8.76 4.55 26.84
N SER A 419 8.36 4.39 28.11
CA SER A 419 9.21 3.82 29.16
C SER A 419 9.54 2.36 28.86
N PHE A 420 8.57 1.59 28.37
CA PHE A 420 8.75 0.20 27.96
C PHE A 420 9.75 0.06 26.80
N ILE A 421 9.62 0.90 25.75
CA ILE A 421 10.59 0.99 24.64
C ILE A 421 11.98 1.33 25.16
N THR A 422 12.10 2.37 25.98
CA THR A 422 13.38 2.83 26.53
C THR A 422 14.05 1.76 27.40
N TYR A 423 13.28 1.01 28.20
CA TYR A 423 13.78 -0.13 28.97
C TYR A 423 14.35 -1.22 28.07
N GLY A 424 13.66 -1.54 26.97
CA GLY A 424 14.16 -2.51 25.99
C GLY A 424 15.51 -2.12 25.41
N LEU A 425 15.74 -0.82 25.24
CA LEU A 425 17.00 -0.27 24.75
C LEU A 425 18.09 -0.17 25.84
N ALA A 426 17.72 -0.22 27.12
CA ALA A 426 18.67 -0.14 28.24
C ALA A 426 19.64 -1.33 28.30
N SER A 427 19.26 -2.48 27.75
CA SER A 427 20.12 -3.67 27.61
C SER A 427 21.26 -3.48 26.58
N SER A 428 21.02 -2.63 25.57
CA SER A 428 21.97 -2.28 24.51
C SER A 428 22.93 -1.14 24.87
N PHE A 429 22.55 -0.25 25.78
CA PHE A 429 23.48 0.76 26.31
C PHE A 429 24.40 0.08 27.34
N GLU A 430 25.72 0.31 27.29
CA GLU A 430 26.68 -0.25 28.26
C GLU A 430 26.08 -0.27 29.67
N LYS A 431 26.00 -1.48 30.27
CA LYS A 431 25.42 -1.71 31.59
C LYS A 431 25.81 -0.56 32.52
N PRO A 432 24.88 0.32 32.93
CA PRO A 432 25.20 1.34 33.91
C PRO A 432 25.67 0.60 35.16
N GLN A 433 26.95 0.76 35.51
CA GLN A 433 27.41 0.37 36.83
C GLN A 433 26.63 1.22 37.83
N ALA A 434 25.85 0.53 38.68
CA ALA A 434 25.04 1.01 39.80
C ALA A 434 23.53 1.23 39.53
N ASN A 435 22.76 0.40 40.25
CA ASN A 435 21.34 0.53 40.62
C ASN A 435 20.29 0.11 39.59
N TRP A 436 20.20 -1.20 39.34
CA TRP A 436 19.10 -1.86 38.63
C TRP A 436 17.78 -1.93 39.43
N ASP A 437 17.80 -1.68 40.73
CA ASP A 437 16.61 -1.85 41.60
C ASP A 437 15.49 -0.82 41.33
N THR A 438 15.78 0.33 40.73
CA THR A 438 14.77 1.37 40.45
C THR A 438 14.16 1.28 39.03
N GLY A 439 14.90 0.75 38.05
CA GLY A 439 14.43 0.62 36.66
C GLY A 439 13.47 -0.56 36.46
N ALA A 440 13.73 -1.69 37.12
CA ALA A 440 12.84 -2.85 37.12
C ALA A 440 11.46 -2.55 37.73
N GLY A 441 11.42 -1.68 38.75
CA GLY A 441 10.17 -1.22 39.37
C GLY A 441 9.29 -0.41 38.41
N VAL A 442 9.87 0.49 37.61
CA VAL A 442 9.10 1.32 36.66
C VAL A 442 8.60 0.50 35.47
N THR A 443 9.40 -0.45 34.95
CA THR A 443 8.93 -1.36 33.89
C THR A 443 7.87 -2.32 34.40
N ALA A 444 8.00 -2.84 35.63
CA ALA A 444 6.96 -3.65 36.24
C ALA A 444 5.67 -2.86 36.42
N ILE A 445 5.76 -1.58 36.82
CA ILE A 445 4.60 -0.67 36.91
C ILE A 445 4.02 -0.37 35.52
N ALA A 446 4.83 -0.10 34.50
CA ALA A 446 4.36 0.19 33.14
C ALA A 446 3.74 -1.05 32.46
N LEU A 447 4.32 -2.23 32.66
CA LEU A 447 3.77 -3.50 32.19
C LEU A 447 2.49 -3.87 32.94
N SER A 448 2.46 -3.67 34.26
CA SER A 448 1.21 -3.82 35.03
C SER A 448 0.17 -2.82 34.54
N ALA A 449 0.57 -1.58 34.22
CA ALA A 449 -0.35 -0.58 33.71
C ALA A 449 -0.91 -0.92 32.32
N LEU A 450 -0.11 -1.54 31.47
CA LEU A 450 -0.57 -2.08 30.19
C LEU A 450 -1.46 -3.33 30.35
N LEU A 451 -1.29 -4.08 31.43
CA LEU A 451 -2.07 -5.29 31.74
C LEU A 451 -3.35 -5.00 32.55
N ASP A 452 -3.43 -3.87 33.24
CA ASP A 452 -4.56 -3.47 34.08
C ASP A 452 -5.60 -2.63 33.30
N ASP A 453 -5.22 -2.01 32.17
CA ASP A 453 -6.19 -1.44 31.22
C ASP A 453 -6.94 -2.56 30.48
N PRO A 454 -8.27 -2.66 30.54
CA PRO A 454 -9.00 -3.80 29.96
C PRO A 454 -8.75 -4.03 28.47
N THR A 455 -8.62 -2.96 27.68
CA THR A 455 -8.41 -3.05 26.23
C THR A 455 -6.97 -3.48 25.91
N ALA A 456 -6.00 -2.86 26.57
CA ALA A 456 -4.59 -3.23 26.44
C ALA A 456 -4.31 -4.63 27.00
N ALA A 457 -5.01 -5.03 28.07
CA ALA A 457 -4.99 -6.38 28.62
C ALA A 457 -5.51 -7.39 27.60
N ASP A 458 -6.66 -7.14 26.98
CA ASP A 458 -7.20 -8.03 25.95
C ASP A 458 -6.24 -8.18 24.75
N VAL A 459 -5.54 -7.10 24.38
CA VAL A 459 -4.57 -7.10 23.27
C VAL A 459 -3.23 -7.75 23.66
N LEU A 460 -2.66 -7.45 24.82
CA LEU A 460 -1.30 -7.83 25.22
C LEU A 460 -1.25 -9.10 26.07
N ALA A 461 -2.28 -9.40 26.86
CA ALA A 461 -2.30 -10.56 27.75
C ALA A 461 -2.10 -11.89 27.02
N PRO A 462 -2.67 -12.14 25.82
CA PRO A 462 -2.40 -13.38 25.09
C PRO A 462 -0.91 -13.58 24.78
N TYR A 463 -0.21 -12.51 24.40
CA TYR A 463 1.22 -12.55 24.10
C TYR A 463 2.07 -12.73 25.35
N LEU A 464 1.75 -12.02 26.43
CA LEU A 464 2.48 -12.12 27.70
C LEU A 464 2.23 -13.47 28.38
N GLN A 465 1.01 -13.99 28.32
CA GLN A 465 0.67 -15.32 28.80
C GLN A 465 1.42 -16.39 28.01
N ALA A 466 1.51 -16.27 26.67
CA ALA A 466 2.31 -17.17 25.85
C ALA A 466 3.80 -17.20 26.25
N VAL A 467 4.37 -16.05 26.67
CA VAL A 467 5.73 -15.99 27.22
C VAL A 467 5.84 -16.73 28.55
N VAL A 468 4.88 -16.53 29.45
CA VAL A 468 4.85 -17.16 30.78
C VAL A 468 4.64 -18.67 30.67
N ASP A 469 3.68 -19.12 29.86
CA ASP A 469 3.33 -20.52 29.65
C ASP A 469 4.47 -21.31 28.99
N ASN A 470 5.27 -20.65 28.15
CA ASN A 470 6.47 -21.25 27.58
C ASN A 470 7.67 -21.27 28.56
N GLY A 471 7.53 -20.69 29.75
CA GLY A 471 8.59 -20.61 30.76
C GLY A 471 9.69 -19.60 30.43
N ASP A 472 9.45 -18.66 29.51
CA ASP A 472 10.45 -17.72 28.99
C ASP A 472 10.44 -16.36 29.70
N ARG A 473 9.64 -16.20 30.76
CA ARG A 473 9.48 -14.96 31.52
C ARG A 473 10.81 -14.29 31.86
N THR A 474 11.78 -15.03 32.40
CA THR A 474 13.08 -14.47 32.78
C THR A 474 13.90 -14.00 31.57
N LYS A 475 13.81 -14.69 30.43
CA LYS A 475 14.48 -14.26 29.19
C LYS A 475 13.87 -12.97 28.67
N PHE A 476 12.54 -12.91 28.62
CA PHE A 476 11.79 -11.73 28.22
C PHE A 476 12.08 -10.53 29.12
N GLU A 477 12.01 -10.68 30.44
CA GLU A 477 12.28 -9.60 31.39
C GLU A 477 13.73 -9.09 31.31
N SER A 478 14.68 -9.97 30.95
CA SER A 478 16.11 -9.60 30.83
C SER A 478 16.43 -8.77 29.59
N ASP A 479 15.77 -9.05 28.45
CA ASP A 479 15.97 -8.34 27.19
C ASP A 479 14.81 -8.61 26.22
N TRP A 480 13.68 -7.93 26.45
CA TRP A 480 12.46 -8.21 25.68
C TRP A 480 12.62 -7.86 24.19
N LEU A 481 13.46 -6.88 23.83
CA LEU A 481 13.73 -6.54 22.43
C LEU A 481 14.51 -7.65 21.72
N ALA A 482 15.55 -8.21 22.34
CA ALA A 482 16.26 -9.36 21.79
C ALA A 482 15.34 -10.59 21.72
N TYR A 483 14.51 -10.77 22.75
CA TYR A 483 13.53 -11.84 22.80
C TYR A 483 12.55 -11.73 21.62
N ILE A 484 11.83 -10.62 21.43
CA ILE A 484 10.88 -10.50 20.31
C ILE A 484 11.56 -10.46 18.94
N TRP A 485 12.84 -10.07 18.87
CA TRP A 485 13.61 -10.10 17.62
C TRP A 485 13.75 -11.52 17.08
N SER A 486 14.18 -12.46 17.93
CA SER A 486 14.60 -13.82 17.51
C SER A 486 13.94 -14.96 18.31
N ASN A 487 12.76 -14.70 18.86
CA ASN A 487 11.95 -15.65 19.61
C ASN A 487 11.61 -16.94 18.81
N ASN A 488 11.70 -18.10 19.47
CA ASN A 488 11.27 -19.40 18.97
C ASN A 488 10.10 -20.03 19.77
N ASN A 489 9.48 -19.27 20.68
CA ASN A 489 8.29 -19.66 21.42
C ASN A 489 7.13 -19.92 20.45
N GLN A 490 6.73 -21.19 20.36
CA GLN A 490 5.65 -21.65 19.48
C GLN A 490 4.28 -21.16 19.93
N LEU A 491 4.09 -20.84 21.22
CA LEU A 491 2.86 -20.26 21.74
C LEU A 491 2.73 -18.78 21.34
N LEU A 492 3.85 -18.05 21.34
CA LEU A 492 3.87 -16.66 20.89
C LEU A 492 3.75 -16.58 19.36
N ASN A 493 4.32 -17.56 18.65
CA ASN A 493 4.30 -17.71 17.18
C ASN A 493 4.64 -16.43 16.40
N PHE A 494 5.47 -15.56 17.00
CA PHE A 494 5.77 -14.24 16.49
C PHE A 494 7.23 -13.90 16.80
N SER A 495 7.95 -13.43 15.79
CA SER A 495 9.20 -12.71 15.98
C SER A 495 9.33 -11.66 14.90
N ILE A 496 9.98 -10.54 15.22
CA ILE A 496 10.18 -9.45 14.25
C ILE A 496 10.98 -9.97 13.06
N LYS A 497 12.00 -10.79 13.29
CA LYS A 497 12.79 -11.43 12.22
C LYS A 497 11.93 -12.26 11.27
N ASN A 498 10.95 -12.99 11.79
CA ASN A 498 10.02 -13.76 10.96
C ASN A 498 9.07 -12.84 10.19
N LEU A 499 8.53 -11.79 10.81
CA LEU A 499 7.68 -10.80 10.13
C LEU A 499 8.38 -10.14 8.94
N LEU A 500 9.67 -9.83 9.06
CA LEU A 500 10.46 -9.24 7.97
C LEU A 500 10.53 -10.17 6.73
N SER A 501 10.31 -11.47 6.93
CA SER A 501 10.33 -12.50 5.88
C SER A 501 8.94 -12.85 5.36
N LEU A 502 7.86 -12.36 5.98
CA LEU A 502 6.51 -12.54 5.46
C LEU A 502 6.24 -11.58 4.31
N PRO A 503 5.46 -11.99 3.28
CA PRO A 503 4.93 -11.07 2.29
C PRO A 503 4.20 -9.89 2.92
N LEU A 504 4.35 -8.69 2.35
CA LEU A 504 3.65 -7.50 2.85
C LEU A 504 2.12 -7.70 2.86
N SER A 505 1.55 -8.48 1.95
CA SER A 505 0.13 -8.84 1.94
C SER A 505 -0.29 -9.60 3.19
N GLU A 506 0.55 -10.51 3.68
CA GLU A 506 0.29 -11.23 4.93
C GLU A 506 0.41 -10.29 6.14
N LEU A 507 1.39 -9.38 6.14
CA LEU A 507 1.51 -8.36 7.19
C LEU A 507 0.29 -7.42 7.23
N LEU A 508 -0.19 -6.98 6.07
CA LEU A 508 -1.39 -6.14 5.98
C LEU A 508 -2.64 -6.88 6.48
N SER A 509 -2.71 -8.20 6.27
CA SER A 509 -3.83 -9.01 6.77
C SER A 509 -3.88 -9.10 8.30
N LEU A 510 -2.76 -8.92 9.01
CA LEU A 510 -2.73 -8.85 10.47
C LEU A 510 -3.49 -7.64 11.04
N PHE A 511 -3.70 -6.60 10.21
CA PHE A 511 -4.41 -5.37 10.59
C PHE A 511 -5.80 -5.26 9.95
N GLY A 512 -6.20 -6.23 9.11
CA GLY A 512 -7.51 -6.25 8.48
C GLY A 512 -8.52 -6.99 9.35
N GLY A 513 -9.72 -6.41 9.54
CA GLY A 513 -10.85 -7.15 10.11
C GLY A 513 -11.32 -8.26 9.16
N GLU A 514 -11.92 -9.33 9.70
CA GLU A 514 -12.61 -10.33 8.88
C GLU A 514 -13.68 -9.62 8.04
N THR A 515 -13.49 -9.58 6.72
CA THR A 515 -14.53 -9.10 5.81
C THR A 515 -15.41 -10.28 5.46
N GLU A 516 -16.74 -10.14 5.60
CA GLU A 516 -17.66 -11.14 5.09
C GLU A 516 -17.41 -11.34 3.59
N GLY A 517 -17.02 -12.57 3.25
CA GLY A 517 -16.67 -12.94 1.88
C GLY A 517 -17.81 -12.72 0.89
N LYS A 518 -17.53 -12.07 -0.23
CA LYS A 518 -18.46 -11.93 -1.36
C LYS A 518 -18.06 -12.91 -2.47
N PHE A 519 -19.07 -13.52 -3.10
CA PHE A 519 -18.82 -14.38 -4.26
C PHE A 519 -18.19 -13.58 -5.40
N ASP A 520 -17.22 -14.20 -6.08
CA ASP A 520 -16.45 -13.61 -7.18
C ASP A 520 -15.78 -12.26 -6.82
N ASN A 521 -15.44 -12.07 -5.55
CA ASN A 521 -14.69 -10.91 -5.09
C ASN A 521 -13.21 -11.06 -5.43
N VAL A 522 -12.77 -10.39 -6.50
CA VAL A 522 -11.37 -10.39 -6.93
C VAL A 522 -10.51 -9.70 -5.89
N VAL A 523 -9.58 -10.44 -5.29
CA VAL A 523 -8.66 -9.92 -4.26
C VAL A 523 -7.33 -9.43 -4.83
N SER A 524 -7.00 -9.79 -6.07
CA SER A 524 -5.79 -9.31 -6.73
C SER A 524 -5.82 -7.79 -6.91
N SER A 525 -4.76 -7.11 -6.47
CA SER A 525 -4.59 -5.66 -6.60
C SER A 525 -3.59 -5.28 -7.69
N ILE A 526 -3.67 -4.03 -8.15
CA ILE A 526 -2.67 -3.40 -9.00
C ILE A 526 -1.26 -3.42 -8.39
N PHE A 527 -1.15 -3.49 -7.06
CA PHE A 527 0.12 -3.52 -6.32
C PHE A 527 0.56 -4.93 -5.89
N ASP A 528 -0.13 -5.98 -6.32
CA ASP A 528 0.19 -7.37 -5.93
C ASP A 528 1.63 -7.79 -6.26
N PHE A 529 2.18 -7.26 -7.36
CA PHE A 529 3.58 -7.51 -7.71
C PHE A 529 4.55 -7.07 -6.59
N PHE A 530 4.17 -6.05 -5.82
CA PHE A 530 4.95 -5.53 -4.71
C PHE A 530 4.52 -6.14 -3.38
N THR A 531 3.22 -6.24 -3.10
CA THR A 531 2.73 -6.72 -1.79
C THR A 531 2.99 -8.20 -1.56
N ARG A 532 3.18 -9.01 -2.61
CA ARG A 532 3.60 -10.42 -2.49
C ARG A 532 5.06 -10.60 -2.10
N LYS A 533 5.85 -9.53 -2.07
CA LYS A 533 7.25 -9.57 -1.62
C LYS A 533 7.34 -9.28 -0.14
N SER A 534 8.27 -9.94 0.52
CA SER A 534 8.65 -9.61 1.89
C SER A 534 9.56 -8.39 1.96
N LEU A 535 9.60 -7.73 3.13
CA LEU A 535 10.55 -6.63 3.34
C LEU A 535 11.99 -7.11 3.16
N LYS A 536 12.31 -8.34 3.60
CA LYS A 536 13.61 -8.97 3.38
C LYS A 536 13.98 -9.10 1.91
N GLU A 537 13.08 -9.58 1.06
CA GLU A 537 13.31 -9.67 -0.39
C GLU A 537 13.52 -8.29 -1.02
N ILE A 538 12.67 -7.32 -0.66
CA ILE A 538 12.77 -5.94 -1.16
C ILE A 538 14.13 -5.35 -0.82
N ILE A 539 14.55 -5.44 0.44
CA ILE A 539 15.82 -4.88 0.88
C ILE A 539 17.01 -5.61 0.26
N ASN A 540 16.98 -6.94 0.16
CA ASN A 540 18.05 -7.72 -0.46
C ASN A 540 18.21 -7.34 -1.95
N ASN A 541 17.11 -7.26 -2.70
CA ASN A 541 17.15 -6.93 -4.12
C ASN A 541 17.59 -5.47 -4.35
N LEU A 542 17.11 -4.53 -3.53
CA LEU A 542 17.59 -3.15 -3.58
C LEU A 542 19.08 -3.06 -3.25
N ASN A 543 19.53 -3.70 -2.18
CA ASN A 543 20.94 -3.69 -1.78
C ASN A 543 21.85 -4.29 -2.88
N LEU A 544 21.41 -5.36 -3.55
CA LEU A 544 22.16 -5.95 -4.68
C LEU A 544 22.39 -4.92 -5.81
N GLU A 545 21.35 -4.21 -6.22
CA GLU A 545 21.47 -3.17 -7.27
C GLU A 545 22.29 -1.96 -6.77
N MET A 546 22.01 -1.48 -5.55
CA MET A 546 22.66 -0.29 -4.97
C MET A 546 24.15 -0.49 -4.68
N ASN A 547 24.61 -1.72 -4.39
CA ASN A 547 26.00 -1.98 -4.06
C ASN A 547 26.98 -1.65 -5.20
N SER A 548 26.50 -1.71 -6.44
CA SER A 548 27.26 -1.37 -7.64
C SER A 548 27.47 0.14 -7.83
N LEU A 549 26.70 0.98 -7.12
CA LEU A 549 26.71 2.43 -7.30
C LEU A 549 27.82 3.09 -6.47
N THR A 550 28.35 4.21 -6.98
CA THR A 550 29.18 5.13 -6.19
C THR A 550 28.32 5.91 -5.18
N ASN A 551 28.96 6.55 -4.19
CA ASN A 551 28.22 7.36 -3.21
C ASN A 551 27.41 8.47 -3.89
N GLU A 552 28.01 9.23 -4.79
CA GLU A 552 27.33 10.27 -5.57
C GLU A 552 26.11 9.72 -6.32
N GLN A 553 26.25 8.55 -6.95
CA GLN A 553 25.17 7.91 -7.71
C GLN A 553 23.99 7.41 -6.87
N SER A 554 24.22 7.23 -5.57
CA SER A 554 23.26 6.71 -4.59
C SER A 554 22.73 7.78 -3.64
N THR A 555 23.20 9.02 -3.78
CA THR A 555 22.79 10.14 -2.94
C THR A 555 21.60 10.84 -3.58
N ILE A 556 20.55 11.08 -2.79
CA ILE A 556 19.49 12.02 -3.15
C ILE A 556 19.84 13.37 -2.55
N ASP A 557 19.90 14.41 -3.39
CA ASP A 557 19.90 15.81 -2.92
C ASP A 557 18.49 16.39 -3.08
N PHE A 558 17.81 16.60 -1.95
CA PHE A 558 16.45 17.11 -1.98
C PHE A 558 16.39 18.60 -2.36
N ASN A 559 17.49 19.36 -2.23
CA ASN A 559 17.53 20.74 -2.72
C ASN A 559 17.53 20.79 -4.25
N GLU A 560 18.24 19.86 -4.91
CA GLU A 560 18.19 19.74 -6.38
C GLU A 560 16.75 19.44 -6.84
N ILE A 561 16.03 18.56 -6.13
CA ILE A 561 14.61 18.25 -6.41
C ILE A 561 13.72 19.48 -6.19
N ALA A 562 13.88 20.18 -5.06
CA ALA A 562 13.12 21.40 -4.78
C ALA A 562 13.34 22.44 -5.91
N LYS A 563 14.59 22.64 -6.33
CA LYS A 563 14.92 23.62 -7.39
C LYS A 563 14.29 23.27 -8.74
N ILE A 564 14.16 21.99 -9.06
CA ILE A 564 13.43 21.53 -10.26
C ILE A 564 11.95 21.98 -10.17
N PHE A 565 11.28 21.71 -9.05
CA PHE A 565 9.87 22.10 -8.87
C PHE A 565 9.66 23.61 -8.88
N GLU A 566 10.54 24.38 -8.24
CA GLU A 566 10.54 25.85 -8.27
C GLU A 566 10.58 26.35 -9.73
N THR A 567 11.53 25.83 -10.51
CA THR A 567 11.75 26.25 -11.91
C THR A 567 10.60 25.83 -12.82
N ILE A 568 9.99 24.65 -12.60
CA ILE A 568 8.76 24.26 -13.29
C ILE A 568 7.63 25.23 -12.91
N GLY A 569 7.48 25.56 -11.63
CA GLY A 569 6.46 26.47 -11.11
C GLY A 569 6.48 27.86 -11.75
N GLU A 570 7.65 28.39 -12.09
CA GLU A 570 7.79 29.67 -12.80
C GLU A 570 7.24 29.65 -14.24
N LYS A 571 7.19 28.47 -14.86
CA LYS A 571 6.90 28.30 -16.30
C LYS A 571 5.68 27.44 -16.61
N ILE A 572 5.11 26.75 -15.63
CA ILE A 572 4.06 25.74 -15.86
C ILE A 572 2.80 26.33 -16.48
N GLU A 573 2.37 27.50 -16.06
CA GLU A 573 1.15 28.14 -16.57
C GLU A 573 1.34 28.58 -18.02
N GLU A 574 2.52 29.12 -18.35
CA GLU A 574 2.93 29.45 -19.72
C GLU A 574 2.96 28.18 -20.59
N ALA A 575 3.51 27.09 -20.07
CA ALA A 575 3.59 25.81 -20.77
C ALA A 575 2.22 25.21 -21.04
N ILE A 576 1.33 25.17 -20.04
CA ILE A 576 -0.04 24.66 -20.16
C ILE A 576 -0.86 25.51 -21.14
N ALA A 577 -0.70 26.83 -21.14
CA ALA A 577 -1.37 27.72 -22.07
C ALA A 577 -0.90 27.53 -23.53
N ASN A 578 0.28 26.95 -23.74
CA ASN A 578 0.88 26.72 -25.06
C ASN A 578 1.27 25.24 -25.28
N PRO A 579 0.30 24.31 -25.41
CA PRO A 579 0.57 22.87 -25.51
C PRO A 579 1.59 22.45 -26.58
N LYS A 580 1.65 23.19 -27.71
CA LYS A 580 2.61 22.93 -28.80
C LYS A 580 4.07 23.23 -28.42
N ASP A 581 4.28 24.21 -27.57
CA ASP A 581 5.59 24.65 -27.11
C ASP A 581 5.85 24.23 -25.64
N PHE A 582 4.98 23.39 -25.06
CA PHE A 582 5.00 23.01 -23.64
C PHE A 582 6.41 22.63 -23.16
N TRP A 583 7.04 21.67 -23.84
CA TRP A 583 8.38 21.20 -23.48
C TRP A 583 9.46 22.24 -23.71
N LYS A 584 9.33 23.05 -24.77
CA LYS A 584 10.27 24.12 -25.09
C LYS A 584 10.25 25.24 -24.05
N ILE A 585 9.07 25.58 -23.54
CA ILE A 585 8.89 26.57 -22.47
C ILE A 585 9.54 26.11 -21.16
N LEU A 586 9.54 24.80 -20.90
CA LEU A 586 10.26 24.18 -19.78
C LEU A 586 11.77 23.99 -20.06
N GLY A 587 12.25 24.41 -21.24
CA GLY A 587 13.67 24.45 -21.60
C GLY A 587 14.18 23.31 -22.47
N TYR A 588 13.31 22.48 -23.04
CA TYR A 588 13.72 21.43 -23.98
C TYR A 588 14.02 21.99 -25.38
N LYS A 589 15.23 21.76 -25.93
CA LYS A 589 15.64 22.29 -27.25
C LYS A 589 15.67 21.24 -28.37
N GLY A 590 15.57 19.95 -28.05
CA GLY A 590 15.67 18.85 -29.04
C GLY A 590 16.89 17.96 -28.80
N THR A 591 16.79 16.66 -29.13
CA THR A 591 17.93 15.70 -29.16
C THR A 591 18.87 15.72 -27.94
N GLY A 592 18.32 15.87 -26.73
CA GLY A 592 19.09 15.90 -25.48
C GLY A 592 19.75 17.24 -25.15
N ASP A 593 19.45 18.31 -25.90
CA ASP A 593 19.87 19.67 -25.58
C ASP A 593 18.80 20.40 -24.75
N TYR A 594 19.28 21.15 -23.75
CA TYR A 594 18.44 21.89 -22.82
C TYR A 594 18.88 23.36 -22.69
N GLU A 595 17.97 24.23 -22.28
CA GLU A 595 18.32 25.58 -21.86
C GLU A 595 19.01 25.56 -20.50
N GLU A 596 20.18 26.20 -20.38
CA GLU A 596 20.96 26.19 -19.16
C GLU A 596 20.13 26.75 -17.99
N ASN A 597 20.10 26.05 -16.86
CA ASN A 597 19.31 26.35 -15.67
C ASN A 597 17.79 26.31 -15.86
N SER A 598 17.29 25.77 -16.97
CA SER A 598 15.87 25.46 -17.13
C SER A 598 15.46 24.23 -16.31
N ALA A 599 14.15 24.02 -16.16
CA ALA A 599 13.60 22.86 -15.47
C ALA A 599 14.13 21.54 -16.05
N PHE A 600 14.22 21.43 -17.37
CA PHE A 600 14.75 20.23 -18.02
C PHE A 600 16.26 20.05 -17.87
N ASP A 601 17.05 21.12 -17.90
CA ASP A 601 18.49 21.04 -17.65
C ASP A 601 18.79 20.57 -16.21
N LEU A 602 18.05 21.12 -15.23
CA LEU A 602 18.15 20.70 -13.84
C LEU A 602 17.70 19.25 -13.65
N LEU A 603 16.56 18.87 -14.24
CA LEU A 603 16.08 17.49 -14.20
C LEU A 603 17.09 16.52 -14.81
N TYR A 604 17.67 16.86 -15.97
CA TYR A 604 18.70 16.04 -16.61
C TYR A 604 19.97 15.90 -15.75
N LYS A 605 20.46 17.01 -15.18
CA LYS A 605 21.62 16.99 -14.27
C LYS A 605 21.36 16.12 -13.04
N PHE A 606 20.16 16.22 -12.45
CA PHE A 606 19.76 15.38 -11.32
C PHE A 606 19.69 13.89 -11.71
N LEU A 607 18.99 13.58 -12.81
CA LEU A 607 18.81 12.20 -13.29
C LEU A 607 20.13 11.54 -13.68
N SER A 608 21.01 12.23 -14.41
CA SER A 608 22.31 11.69 -14.84
C SER A 608 23.22 11.27 -13.69
N LYS A 609 23.08 11.92 -12.52
CA LYS A 609 23.73 11.50 -11.27
C LYS A 609 22.94 10.41 -10.55
N SER A 610 21.61 10.42 -10.60
CA SER A 610 20.70 9.59 -9.79
C SER A 610 20.50 8.15 -10.31
N LYS A 611 21.58 7.36 -10.46
CA LYS A 611 21.48 5.94 -10.89
C LYS A 611 20.72 5.03 -9.91
N TRP A 612 20.47 5.49 -8.69
CA TRP A 612 19.59 4.80 -7.76
C TRP A 612 18.15 4.66 -8.32
N ILE A 613 17.68 5.58 -9.16
CA ILE A 613 16.33 5.50 -9.78
C ILE A 613 16.24 4.28 -10.70
N GLU A 614 17.27 4.07 -11.55
CA GLU A 614 17.34 2.87 -12.41
C GLU A 614 17.42 1.59 -11.59
N SER A 615 18.15 1.63 -10.48
CA SER A 615 18.29 0.47 -9.57
C SER A 615 16.95 0.09 -8.95
N ILE A 616 16.16 1.07 -8.50
CA ILE A 616 14.79 0.83 -8.01
C ILE A 616 13.89 0.32 -9.16
N ALA A 617 13.96 0.96 -10.33
CA ALA A 617 13.15 0.58 -11.48
C ALA A 617 13.39 -0.87 -11.90
N LYS A 618 14.66 -1.33 -11.92
CA LYS A 618 15.03 -2.72 -12.18
C LYS A 618 14.39 -3.70 -11.21
N VAL A 619 14.46 -3.41 -9.91
CA VAL A 619 13.83 -4.27 -8.88
C VAL A 619 12.32 -4.35 -9.10
N VAL A 620 11.67 -3.21 -9.33
CA VAL A 620 10.22 -3.14 -9.56
C VAL A 620 9.84 -3.88 -10.85
N ASN A 621 10.57 -3.72 -11.95
CA ASN A 621 10.28 -4.41 -13.21
C ASN A 621 10.48 -5.93 -13.10
N VAL A 622 11.48 -6.40 -12.34
CA VAL A 622 11.64 -7.82 -12.03
C VAL A 622 10.38 -8.34 -11.34
N TYR A 623 9.87 -7.62 -10.34
CA TYR A 623 8.65 -8.01 -9.63
C TYR A 623 7.41 -8.03 -10.53
N MET A 624 7.25 -6.99 -11.36
CA MET A 624 6.15 -6.92 -12.32
C MET A 624 6.20 -8.07 -13.33
N ARG A 625 7.38 -8.41 -13.83
CA ARG A 625 7.58 -9.55 -14.76
C ARG A 625 7.26 -10.89 -14.10
N GLU A 626 7.76 -11.10 -12.88
CA GLU A 626 7.47 -12.31 -12.11
C GLU A 626 5.97 -12.48 -11.85
N TYR A 627 5.29 -11.41 -11.44
CA TYR A 627 3.85 -11.41 -11.24
C TYR A 627 3.09 -11.72 -12.55
N ASN A 628 3.43 -11.06 -13.66
CA ASN A 628 2.82 -11.32 -14.96
C ASN A 628 3.04 -12.78 -15.42
N MET A 629 4.22 -13.35 -15.14
CA MET A 629 4.49 -14.76 -15.39
C MET A 629 3.61 -15.67 -14.53
N GLN A 630 3.44 -15.38 -13.23
CA GLN A 630 2.55 -16.13 -12.34
C GLN A 630 1.10 -16.09 -12.82
N VAL A 631 0.59 -14.91 -13.20
CA VAL A 631 -0.77 -14.75 -13.74
C VAL A 631 -0.93 -15.51 -15.06
N THR A 632 0.05 -15.43 -15.96
CA THR A 632 0.03 -16.19 -17.23
C THR A 632 0.00 -17.69 -16.98
N GLN A 633 0.79 -18.16 -16.00
CA GLN A 633 0.85 -19.55 -15.59
C GLN A 633 -0.43 -20.03 -14.90
N LEU A 634 -1.10 -19.16 -14.14
CA LEU A 634 -2.43 -19.42 -13.55
C LEU A 634 -3.47 -19.52 -14.66
N ASN A 635 -3.52 -18.54 -15.56
CA ASN A 635 -4.44 -18.53 -16.69
C ASN A 635 -4.30 -19.78 -17.56
N SER A 636 -3.06 -20.16 -17.90
CA SER A 636 -2.80 -21.38 -18.67
C SER A 636 -3.29 -22.63 -17.95
N ALA A 637 -3.04 -22.74 -16.63
CA ALA A 637 -3.48 -23.90 -15.85
C ALA A 637 -5.01 -23.95 -15.71
N ALA A 638 -5.63 -22.81 -15.44
CA ALA A 638 -7.09 -22.66 -15.36
C ALA A 638 -7.75 -23.02 -16.69
N LYS A 639 -7.18 -22.54 -17.81
CA LYS A 639 -7.66 -22.87 -19.16
C LYS A 639 -7.53 -24.35 -19.47
N THR A 640 -6.38 -24.96 -19.20
CA THR A 640 -6.19 -26.41 -19.38
C THR A 640 -7.19 -27.22 -18.55
N LEU A 641 -7.41 -26.83 -17.30
CA LEU A 641 -8.41 -27.49 -16.46
C LEU A 641 -9.81 -27.31 -17.07
N PHE A 642 -10.23 -26.08 -17.35
CA PHE A 642 -11.53 -25.75 -17.96
C PHE A 642 -11.83 -26.54 -19.23
N ASP A 643 -10.86 -26.62 -20.14
CA ASP A 643 -10.98 -27.32 -21.41
C ASP A 643 -11.11 -28.85 -21.18
N SER A 644 -10.51 -29.38 -20.11
CA SER A 644 -10.59 -30.80 -19.73
C SER A 644 -11.85 -31.18 -18.93
N LEU A 645 -12.57 -30.22 -18.36
CA LEU A 645 -13.74 -30.49 -17.53
C LEU A 645 -14.87 -31.12 -18.35
N ASN A 646 -15.41 -32.22 -17.83
CA ASN A 646 -16.61 -32.84 -18.35
C ASN A 646 -17.85 -32.31 -17.61
N VAL A 647 -18.87 -31.91 -18.36
CA VAL A 647 -20.10 -31.35 -17.80
C VAL A 647 -21.27 -32.20 -18.23
N THR A 648 -22.00 -32.73 -17.25
CA THR A 648 -23.24 -33.47 -17.48
C THR A 648 -24.42 -32.60 -17.07
N LYS A 649 -25.28 -32.29 -18.04
CA LYS A 649 -26.55 -31.60 -17.80
C LYS A 649 -27.54 -32.60 -17.21
N GLU A 650 -27.92 -32.42 -15.95
CA GLU A 650 -28.87 -33.32 -15.28
C GLU A 650 -30.32 -32.87 -15.45
N SER A 651 -30.56 -31.55 -15.39
CA SER A 651 -31.87 -30.98 -15.68
C SER A 651 -31.74 -29.54 -16.15
N SER A 652 -32.69 -29.12 -16.99
CA SER A 652 -32.91 -27.71 -17.30
C SER A 652 -34.39 -27.42 -17.44
N SER A 653 -34.86 -26.39 -16.76
CA SER A 653 -36.07 -25.66 -17.10
C SER A 653 -35.69 -24.26 -17.60
N ASN A 654 -36.69 -23.44 -17.98
CA ASN A 654 -36.45 -22.11 -18.55
C ASN A 654 -35.55 -21.22 -17.68
N ASP A 655 -35.60 -21.38 -16.36
CA ASP A 655 -34.92 -20.51 -15.40
C ASP A 655 -34.08 -21.28 -14.38
N LYS A 656 -33.92 -22.60 -14.52
CA LYS A 656 -33.17 -23.42 -13.56
C LYS A 656 -32.35 -24.48 -14.27
N PHE A 657 -31.05 -24.50 -14.00
CA PHE A 657 -30.08 -25.38 -14.67
C PHE A 657 -29.28 -26.16 -13.63
N VAL A 658 -29.19 -27.47 -13.77
CA VAL A 658 -28.41 -28.34 -12.88
C VAL A 658 -27.34 -29.04 -13.70
N TYR A 659 -26.08 -28.78 -13.35
CA TYR A 659 -24.89 -29.33 -13.99
C TYR A 659 -24.02 -30.06 -12.98
N SER A 660 -23.58 -31.26 -13.34
CA SER A 660 -22.51 -31.97 -12.66
C SER A 660 -21.23 -31.80 -13.45
N VAL A 661 -20.23 -31.16 -12.84
CA VAL A 661 -18.94 -30.82 -13.46
C VAL A 661 -17.84 -31.62 -12.79
N THR A 662 -17.01 -32.31 -13.57
CA THR A 662 -15.94 -33.16 -13.05
C THR A 662 -14.65 -33.04 -13.84
N ASP A 663 -13.52 -33.10 -13.12
CA ASP A 663 -12.16 -33.27 -13.67
C ASP A 663 -11.71 -34.75 -13.69
N GLY A 664 -12.62 -35.67 -13.36
CA GLY A 664 -12.36 -37.11 -13.20
C GLY A 664 -11.95 -37.53 -11.78
N LYS A 665 -11.66 -36.58 -10.87
CA LYS A 665 -11.34 -36.84 -9.46
C LYS A 665 -12.37 -36.22 -8.51
N ILE A 666 -12.73 -34.97 -8.77
CA ILE A 666 -13.68 -34.18 -8.01
C ILE A 666 -14.90 -33.97 -8.90
N THR A 667 -16.09 -34.04 -8.30
CA THR A 667 -17.35 -33.74 -8.98
C THR A 667 -18.12 -32.74 -8.14
N ASN A 668 -18.39 -31.57 -8.73
CA ASN A 668 -19.23 -30.55 -8.12
C ASN A 668 -20.54 -30.46 -8.88
N LYS A 669 -21.63 -30.37 -8.14
CA LYS A 669 -22.97 -30.26 -8.70
C LYS A 669 -23.52 -28.87 -8.44
N PHE A 670 -23.69 -28.09 -9.50
CA PHE A 670 -24.16 -26.71 -9.42
C PHE A 670 -25.60 -26.61 -9.91
N GLU A 671 -26.43 -25.95 -9.11
CA GLU A 671 -27.75 -25.48 -9.48
C GLU A 671 -27.69 -23.96 -9.69
N ILE A 672 -27.96 -23.51 -10.92
CA ILE A 672 -27.94 -22.10 -11.31
C ILE A 672 -29.37 -21.68 -11.65
N THR A 673 -29.88 -20.68 -10.94
CA THR A 673 -31.21 -20.13 -11.16
C THR A 673 -31.11 -18.76 -11.82
N LEU A 674 -31.87 -18.55 -12.88
CA LEU A 674 -31.96 -17.30 -13.63
C LEU A 674 -33.22 -16.52 -13.23
N THR A 675 -33.20 -15.22 -13.47
CA THR A 675 -34.39 -14.36 -13.45
C THR A 675 -34.32 -13.34 -14.59
N GLY A 676 -35.45 -12.73 -14.92
CA GLY A 676 -35.56 -11.75 -16.02
C GLY A 676 -36.09 -12.37 -17.32
N GLN A 677 -36.19 -11.52 -18.35
CA GLN A 677 -36.65 -11.91 -19.69
C GLN A 677 -35.46 -12.09 -20.64
N THR A 678 -35.63 -12.78 -21.76
CA THR A 678 -34.59 -12.94 -22.80
C THR A 678 -34.02 -11.58 -23.22
N GLY A 679 -32.68 -11.47 -23.25
CA GLY A 679 -31.96 -10.22 -23.49
C GLY A 679 -31.70 -9.39 -22.23
N ASN A 680 -32.25 -9.80 -21.09
CA ASN A 680 -32.05 -9.19 -19.76
C ASN A 680 -32.01 -10.27 -18.66
N LYS A 681 -31.65 -11.52 -18.99
CA LYS A 681 -31.52 -12.55 -17.96
C LYS A 681 -30.31 -12.25 -17.06
N VAL A 682 -30.46 -12.49 -15.77
CA VAL A 682 -29.38 -12.40 -14.77
C VAL A 682 -29.37 -13.66 -13.92
N ILE A 683 -28.21 -14.00 -13.38
CA ILE A 683 -28.08 -15.09 -12.42
C ILE A 683 -28.65 -14.61 -11.09
N LYS A 684 -29.71 -15.28 -10.62
CA LYS A 684 -30.35 -14.96 -9.35
C LYS A 684 -29.66 -15.68 -8.20
N SER A 685 -29.40 -16.98 -8.36
CA SER A 685 -28.78 -17.78 -7.31
C SER A 685 -27.93 -18.93 -7.84
N ILE A 686 -26.95 -19.32 -7.03
CA ILE A 686 -26.09 -20.47 -7.26
C ILE A 686 -26.09 -21.34 -6.00
N THR A 687 -26.36 -22.63 -6.15
CA THR A 687 -26.30 -23.60 -5.06
C THR A 687 -25.37 -24.75 -5.44
N LEU A 688 -24.44 -25.08 -4.55
CA LEU A 688 -23.66 -26.32 -4.62
C LEU A 688 -24.47 -27.43 -3.92
N LEU A 689 -24.80 -28.50 -4.64
CA LEU A 689 -25.70 -29.59 -4.19
C LEU A 689 -24.95 -30.78 -3.59
#